data_AF-A0AAQ0V833-F1
#
_entry.id   AF-A0AAQ0V833-F1
#
_cell.length_a   1.000
_cell.length_b   1.000
_cell.length_c   1.000
_cell.angle_alpha   90.00
_cell.angle_beta   90.00
_cell.angle_gamma   90.00
#
_symmetry.space_group_name_H-M   'P 1'
#
loop_
_entity.id
_entity.type
_entity.pdbx_description
1 polymer ?
#
loop_
_entity_poly.entity_id
_entity_poly.type
_entity_poly.pdbx_seq_one_letter_code
_entity_poly.pdbx_strand_id
1 'polypeptide(L)'
;MTTYNTNEPLGSASAKVLYDNAQNFDHLSNDRVNETWDDRFGVPRLTWHGMEVKHSEQMDSFENEFNNFLVNSGYQFLGDYEDGPLTFSARNQYTRYEGQYWRLNTETDVPFTTTGTDATSWELDVTHFSLIDGDTLRQEITNGTLPYGEDTIGNIFGRTLKYFGAVGDGETDDTAALLLADEWSISTGRPVYVRAGEYKILNAEIGGHYIFDSGAWIVNETLGATDNILISRNSLKLHGLNARVGCIAWPTSGNYGNALLIGGYYQPADDSGLVSDVEVYDFTIIGTTTAFSGQAMEGLGNIENVKVKRGKCIGQGTGMLFHWGGDVDLSNPHTGTVTYSHHPRNIEVEDVQFLSADGVTPRAIGLYFSACYNVKANNIYGERCPALISAKPGDVYEQVAVARDKGKVHTGIDIRNCHSRLPPDTNSAMIAITGVPDTYRTTETRLSALDPSSPSDINAENITVDLGTAAYTNPMILVRGAKNVKGSFNVVGGKNTVNPWALIDYTVKSKIRVSGSCPGGVSGRGYSSSVSDHAQHCDESVTYSSSMVGFKLQTFTQTGITLQSAVSVGNTSVSVQSTADAIIFYGAMLYSGAAYIGKVTRTTWLTAGVTNTIPVTKSSNAVSSGSAITSYLTSEGLKVTGTISGFMYNIQSTNTWGIDFAVNIERGYRGGILCDGTYCRSAKFSGSYDGVGWEDGAAVNVNIHVTATTVRNVTINGCRFDADETNPTIDNHVLFSTTGHAGVIISENTGTNPSAVAFSIGNSTVAEAYSMQQIFGNHINGIQAPVATATGLYVGGYYRGAVRNNAVPTAGYWNVGDKLDRVTIVAGGQEGWVCSAAGSPGTWVGYGVVASS
;
A
#
# COMPACT_ATOMS: atom_id res chain seq x y z
N MET A 1 -25.47 -83.13 53.75
CA MET A 1 -24.96 -82.94 55.13
C MET A 1 -23.48 -83.27 55.16
N THR A 2 -22.67 -82.47 55.84
CA THR A 2 -21.22 -82.67 55.96
C THR A 2 -20.85 -83.99 56.65
N THR A 3 -19.71 -84.56 56.28
CA THR A 3 -19.27 -85.88 56.74
C THR A 3 -19.02 -85.94 58.25
N TYR A 4 -18.41 -84.91 58.87
CA TYR A 4 -18.10 -84.92 60.29
C TYR A 4 -18.97 -83.96 61.13
N ASN A 5 -19.61 -82.98 60.50
CA ASN A 5 -20.46 -81.95 61.12
C ASN A 5 -19.87 -81.42 62.44
N THR A 6 -18.62 -81.00 62.37
CA THR A 6 -17.75 -80.78 63.53
C THR A 6 -18.27 -79.76 64.54
N ASN A 7 -19.05 -78.75 64.11
CA ASN A 7 -19.55 -77.64 64.93
C ASN A 7 -18.48 -76.89 65.76
N GLU A 8 -17.19 -77.09 65.44
CA GLU A 8 -16.08 -76.40 66.07
C GLU A 8 -16.08 -74.91 65.69
N PRO A 9 -15.59 -74.00 66.53
CA PRO A 9 -15.62 -72.56 66.24
C PRO A 9 -14.90 -72.20 64.92
N LEU A 10 -15.25 -71.05 64.34
CA LEU A 10 -14.56 -70.50 63.18
C LEU A 10 -13.06 -70.34 63.48
N GLY A 11 -12.19 -70.75 62.55
CA GLY A 11 -10.74 -70.73 62.72
C GLY A 11 -10.10 -72.02 63.24
N SER A 12 -10.87 -73.06 63.57
CA SER A 12 -10.29 -74.37 63.89
C SER A 12 -9.54 -74.97 62.71
N ALA A 13 -8.34 -75.48 62.98
CA ALA A 13 -7.47 -76.15 62.01
C ALA A 13 -7.50 -77.69 62.15
N SER A 14 -8.51 -78.24 62.84
CA SER A 14 -8.62 -79.69 62.99
C SER A 14 -8.83 -80.36 61.62
N ALA A 15 -8.24 -81.55 61.43
CA ALA A 15 -8.31 -82.25 60.14
C ALA A 15 -9.76 -82.51 59.69
N LYS A 16 -10.68 -82.75 60.64
CA LYS A 16 -12.11 -82.92 60.38
C LYS A 16 -12.77 -81.62 59.92
N VAL A 17 -12.41 -80.48 60.52
CA VAL A 17 -12.91 -79.15 60.10
C VAL A 17 -12.41 -78.80 58.72
N LEU A 18 -11.13 -79.07 58.40
CA LEU A 18 -10.59 -78.84 57.06
C LEU A 18 -11.32 -79.67 56.00
N TYR A 19 -11.66 -80.93 56.30
CA TYR A 19 -12.43 -81.79 55.40
C TYR A 19 -13.87 -81.27 55.21
N ASP A 20 -14.61 -80.97 56.28
CA ASP A 20 -15.98 -80.45 56.18
C ASP A 20 -16.02 -79.10 55.43
N ASN A 21 -15.03 -78.23 55.65
CA ASN A 21 -14.91 -76.97 54.90
C ASN A 21 -14.71 -77.22 53.40
N ALA A 22 -13.82 -78.15 53.03
CA ALA A 22 -13.58 -78.49 51.62
C ALA A 22 -14.81 -79.11 50.96
N GLN A 23 -15.50 -80.02 51.64
CA GLN A 23 -16.74 -80.64 51.15
C GLN A 23 -17.87 -79.61 50.98
N ASN A 24 -18.05 -78.70 51.94
CA ASN A 24 -19.03 -77.64 51.82
C ASN A 24 -18.71 -76.68 50.68
N PHE A 25 -17.43 -76.34 50.51
CA PHE A 25 -17.04 -75.49 49.39
C PHE A 25 -17.38 -76.16 48.05
N ASP A 26 -17.17 -77.47 47.93
CA ASP A 26 -17.51 -78.23 46.74
C ASP A 26 -19.03 -78.25 46.48
N HIS A 27 -19.85 -78.58 47.47
CA HIS A 27 -21.32 -78.56 47.30
C HIS A 27 -21.89 -77.15 47.09
N LEU A 28 -21.39 -76.15 47.82
CA LEU A 28 -21.90 -74.78 47.66
C LEU A 28 -21.50 -74.16 46.33
N SER A 29 -20.37 -74.56 45.74
CA SER A 29 -19.89 -73.96 44.49
C SER A 29 -20.25 -74.79 43.25
N ASN A 30 -20.26 -76.12 43.36
CA ASN A 30 -20.30 -77.04 42.22
C ASN A 30 -21.54 -77.94 42.19
N ASP A 31 -22.43 -77.92 43.20
CA ASP A 31 -23.69 -78.67 43.13
C ASP A 31 -24.58 -78.06 42.04
N ARG A 32 -25.12 -78.92 41.17
CA ARG A 32 -25.89 -78.53 39.98
C ARG A 32 -27.36 -78.97 40.06
N VAL A 33 -27.77 -79.50 41.21
CA VAL A 33 -29.10 -80.10 41.38
C VAL A 33 -29.77 -79.60 42.66
N ASN A 34 -29.03 -79.52 43.76
CA ASN A 34 -29.59 -79.08 45.03
C ASN A 34 -29.47 -77.56 45.16
N GLU A 35 -30.58 -76.86 45.43
CA GLU A 35 -30.57 -75.41 45.65
C GLU A 35 -29.92 -75.01 46.97
N THR A 36 -29.90 -75.92 47.95
CA THR A 36 -29.34 -75.67 49.27
C THR A 36 -28.44 -76.81 49.72
N TRP A 37 -27.43 -76.45 50.51
CA TRP A 37 -26.56 -77.39 51.20
C TRP A 37 -26.24 -76.88 52.60
N ASP A 38 -26.33 -77.77 53.59
CA ASP A 38 -26.01 -77.43 54.98
C ASP A 38 -24.50 -77.22 55.15
N ASP A 39 -24.12 -76.08 55.73
CA ASP A 39 -22.74 -75.82 56.12
C ASP A 39 -22.27 -76.73 57.28
N ARG A 40 -21.02 -76.58 57.72
CA ARG A 40 -20.43 -77.44 58.77
C ARG A 40 -21.01 -77.21 60.17
N PHE A 41 -21.93 -76.25 60.30
CA PHE A 41 -22.71 -75.98 61.50
C PHE A 41 -24.16 -76.49 61.36
N GLY A 42 -24.50 -77.12 60.22
CA GLY A 42 -25.85 -77.60 59.93
C GLY A 42 -26.82 -76.52 59.45
N VAL A 43 -26.31 -75.35 59.01
CA VAL A 43 -27.17 -74.26 58.52
C VAL A 43 -27.29 -74.35 56.99
N PRO A 44 -28.50 -74.43 56.43
CA PRO A 44 -28.69 -74.48 54.99
C PRO A 44 -28.23 -73.17 54.35
N ARG A 45 -27.31 -73.27 53.39
CA ARG A 45 -26.85 -72.18 52.54
C ARG A 45 -27.28 -72.45 51.10
N LEU A 46 -27.55 -71.39 50.35
CA LEU A 46 -27.78 -71.54 48.92
C LEU A 46 -26.49 -72.02 48.25
N THR A 47 -26.63 -73.04 47.41
CA THR A 47 -25.58 -73.42 46.47
C THR A 47 -25.54 -72.39 45.34
N TRP A 48 -24.48 -72.42 44.53
CA TRP A 48 -24.39 -71.61 43.32
C TRP A 48 -25.59 -71.87 42.40
N HIS A 49 -25.95 -73.15 42.22
CA HIS A 49 -27.15 -73.54 41.49
C HIS A 49 -28.44 -72.96 42.10
N GLY A 50 -28.59 -72.98 43.42
CA GLY A 50 -29.76 -72.36 44.08
C GLY A 50 -29.83 -70.85 43.91
N MET A 51 -28.69 -70.16 43.85
CA MET A 51 -28.65 -68.74 43.53
C MET A 51 -29.01 -68.47 42.07
N GLU A 52 -28.57 -69.32 41.13
CA GLU A 52 -28.94 -69.23 39.71
C GLU A 52 -30.45 -69.44 39.51
N VAL A 53 -31.05 -70.45 40.14
CA VAL A 53 -32.50 -70.73 40.08
C VAL A 53 -33.29 -69.53 40.59
N LYS A 54 -32.95 -69.01 41.77
CA LYS A 54 -33.64 -67.84 42.35
C LYS A 54 -33.48 -66.58 41.52
N HIS A 55 -32.34 -66.40 40.86
CA HIS A 55 -32.13 -65.28 39.96
C HIS A 55 -33.02 -65.39 38.72
N SER A 56 -33.15 -66.58 38.12
CA SER A 56 -34.07 -66.83 37.01
C SER A 56 -35.53 -66.56 37.39
N GLU A 57 -35.98 -67.06 38.55
CA GLU A 57 -37.35 -66.80 39.05
C GLU A 57 -37.63 -65.30 39.23
N GLN A 58 -36.63 -64.53 39.67
CA GLN A 58 -36.76 -63.08 39.83
C GLN A 58 -36.85 -62.35 38.48
N MET A 59 -36.11 -62.80 37.46
CA MET A 59 -36.18 -62.22 36.12
C MET A 59 -37.55 -62.49 35.46
N ASP A 60 -38.09 -63.70 35.62
CA ASP A 60 -39.43 -64.05 35.11
C ASP A 60 -40.54 -63.20 35.76
N SER A 61 -40.40 -62.88 37.05
CA SER A 61 -41.33 -61.97 37.74
C SER A 61 -41.28 -60.55 37.17
N PHE A 62 -40.08 -60.02 36.91
CA PHE A 62 -39.92 -58.69 36.32
C PHE A 62 -40.48 -58.61 34.90
N GLU A 63 -40.28 -59.65 34.09
CA GLU A 63 -40.82 -59.71 32.72
C GLU A 63 -42.36 -59.72 32.73
N ASN A 64 -42.98 -60.49 33.63
CA ASN A 64 -44.44 -60.52 33.77
C ASN A 64 -45.03 -59.19 34.23
N GLU A 65 -44.40 -58.51 35.19
CA GLU A 65 -44.82 -57.18 35.64
C GLU A 65 -44.66 -56.12 34.52
N PHE A 66 -43.57 -56.18 33.76
CA PHE A 66 -43.31 -55.26 32.65
C PHE A 66 -44.29 -55.46 31.48
N ASN A 67 -44.62 -56.71 31.14
CA ASN A 67 -45.62 -57.03 30.13
C ASN A 67 -47.02 -56.54 30.54
N ASN A 68 -47.39 -56.66 31.82
CA ASN A 68 -48.66 -56.11 32.32
C ASN A 68 -48.70 -54.57 32.29
N PHE A 69 -47.57 -53.89 32.51
CA PHE A 69 -47.49 -52.44 32.35
C PHE A 69 -47.66 -52.00 30.88
N LEU A 70 -47.01 -52.69 29.95
CA LEU A 70 -47.11 -52.40 28.51
C LEU A 70 -48.56 -52.52 27.99
N VAL A 71 -49.28 -53.57 28.37
CA VAL A 71 -50.68 -53.79 27.95
C VAL A 71 -51.62 -52.69 28.47
N ASN A 72 -51.38 -52.16 29.67
CA ASN A 72 -52.23 -51.11 30.27
C ASN A 72 -51.87 -49.67 29.86
N SER A 73 -50.74 -49.46 29.16
CA SER A 73 -50.23 -48.13 28.82
C SER A 73 -50.47 -47.70 27.36
N GLY A 74 -50.94 -48.61 26.50
CA GLY A 74 -51.23 -48.33 25.09
C GLY A 74 -52.47 -47.44 24.88
N TYR A 75 -52.51 -46.67 23.79
CA TYR A 75 -53.68 -45.87 23.41
C TYR A 75 -54.88 -46.78 23.08
N GLN A 76 -56.05 -46.49 23.64
CA GLN A 76 -57.29 -47.25 23.44
C GLN A 76 -58.31 -46.43 22.65
N PHE A 77 -58.67 -46.89 21.45
CA PHE A 77 -59.69 -46.24 20.63
C PHE A 77 -61.09 -46.57 21.15
N LEU A 78 -61.92 -45.56 21.40
CA LEU A 78 -63.29 -45.70 21.89
C LEU A 78 -64.34 -45.76 20.77
N GLY A 79 -63.97 -45.43 19.53
CA GLY A 79 -64.90 -45.29 18.40
C GLY A 79 -64.92 -43.87 17.85
N ASP A 80 -65.67 -43.67 16.77
CA ASP A 80 -65.91 -42.35 16.23
C ASP A 80 -66.82 -41.57 17.20
N TYR A 81 -66.68 -40.26 17.28
CA TYR A 81 -67.46 -39.44 18.23
C TYR A 81 -68.97 -39.56 17.95
N GLU A 82 -69.31 -39.75 16.68
CA GLU A 82 -70.65 -40.06 16.18
C GLU A 82 -71.22 -41.39 16.71
N ASP A 83 -70.37 -42.29 17.22
CA ASP A 83 -70.76 -43.57 17.86
C ASP A 83 -71.13 -43.39 19.35
N GLY A 84 -71.04 -42.17 19.88
CA GLY A 84 -71.27 -41.86 21.29
C GLY A 84 -72.72 -41.98 21.79
N PRO A 85 -73.02 -41.49 23.02
CA PRO A 85 -72.10 -40.88 23.97
C PRO A 85 -70.93 -41.81 24.36
N LEU A 86 -69.70 -41.36 24.16
CA LEU A 86 -68.48 -42.10 24.51
C LEU A 86 -68.06 -41.77 25.93
N THR A 87 -67.69 -42.78 26.73
CA THR A 87 -67.20 -42.59 28.09
C THR A 87 -65.71 -42.88 28.18
N PHE A 88 -64.93 -41.83 28.40
CA PHE A 88 -63.51 -41.87 28.71
C PHE A 88 -63.35 -42.22 30.19
N SER A 89 -62.93 -43.44 30.46
CA SER A 89 -62.63 -44.01 31.78
C SER A 89 -61.13 -44.04 32.10
N ALA A 90 -60.27 -43.72 31.13
CA ALA A 90 -58.82 -43.60 31.32
C ALA A 90 -58.22 -42.54 30.38
N ARG A 91 -57.06 -41.96 30.76
CA ARG A 91 -56.41 -40.88 29.97
C ARG A 91 -55.75 -41.35 28.67
N ASN A 92 -55.46 -42.65 28.53
CA ASN A 92 -54.93 -43.24 27.30
C ASN A 92 -56.04 -43.54 26.26
N GLN A 93 -57.29 -43.18 26.52
CA GLN A 93 -58.39 -43.37 25.58
C GLN A 93 -58.55 -42.20 24.60
N TYR A 94 -59.01 -42.50 23.39
CA TYR A 94 -59.20 -41.51 22.33
C TYR A 94 -60.40 -41.83 21.43
N THR A 95 -60.96 -40.80 20.80
CA THR A 95 -62.03 -40.88 19.79
C THR A 95 -61.55 -40.29 18.46
N ARG A 96 -62.36 -40.43 17.41
CA ARG A 96 -62.13 -39.81 16.11
C ARG A 96 -63.36 -39.01 15.69
N TYR A 97 -63.18 -37.80 15.20
CA TYR A 97 -64.25 -36.99 14.61
C TYR A 97 -63.70 -36.29 13.37
N GLU A 98 -64.45 -36.29 12.27
CA GLU A 98 -64.03 -35.73 10.96
C GLU A 98 -62.63 -36.19 10.50
N GLY A 99 -62.27 -37.45 10.80
CA GLY A 99 -60.98 -38.03 10.41
C GLY A 99 -59.80 -37.67 11.31
N GLN A 100 -60.01 -36.86 12.35
CA GLN A 100 -58.98 -36.45 13.31
C GLN A 100 -59.11 -37.21 14.64
N TYR A 101 -57.97 -37.52 15.28
CA TYR A 101 -57.93 -38.28 16.54
C TYR A 101 -57.79 -37.37 17.75
N TRP A 102 -58.66 -37.53 18.74
CA TRP A 102 -58.80 -36.65 19.89
C TRP A 102 -58.74 -37.44 21.20
N ARG A 103 -57.95 -36.97 22.16
CA ARG A 103 -57.92 -37.48 23.55
C ARG A 103 -58.40 -36.40 24.50
N LEU A 104 -58.72 -36.77 25.74
CA LEU A 104 -58.97 -35.77 26.78
C LEU A 104 -57.77 -34.84 26.99
N ASN A 105 -58.05 -33.55 27.15
CA ASN A 105 -57.05 -32.58 27.58
C ASN A 105 -56.64 -32.83 29.04
N THR A 106 -55.59 -32.16 29.50
CA THR A 106 -55.06 -32.33 30.86
C THR A 106 -55.99 -31.78 31.94
N GLU A 107 -56.86 -30.83 31.60
CA GLU A 107 -57.73 -30.12 32.54
C GLU A 107 -59.06 -30.85 32.80
N THR A 108 -59.46 -31.75 31.89
CA THR A 108 -60.66 -32.55 32.04
C THR A 108 -60.37 -33.80 32.87
N ASP A 109 -61.15 -34.00 33.93
CA ASP A 109 -61.04 -35.17 34.80
C ASP A 109 -61.64 -36.43 34.15
N VAL A 110 -61.17 -37.59 34.60
CA VAL A 110 -61.69 -38.90 34.22
C VAL A 110 -62.49 -39.47 35.40
N PRO A 111 -63.71 -40.02 35.21
CA PRO A 111 -64.35 -40.30 33.93
C PRO A 111 -65.05 -39.09 33.29
N PHE A 112 -65.02 -39.01 31.96
CA PHE A 112 -65.74 -38.01 31.15
C PHE A 112 -66.62 -38.71 30.12
N THR A 113 -67.87 -38.27 29.95
CA THR A 113 -68.78 -38.79 28.93
C THR A 113 -69.19 -37.67 27.98
N THR A 114 -69.09 -37.92 26.67
CA THR A 114 -69.52 -36.95 25.65
C THR A 114 -71.01 -36.66 25.77
N THR A 115 -71.43 -35.45 25.42
CA THR A 115 -72.80 -34.96 25.55
C THR A 115 -73.71 -35.42 24.40
N GLY A 116 -73.15 -35.90 23.28
CA GLY A 116 -73.94 -36.41 22.16
C GLY A 116 -73.10 -37.08 21.06
N THR A 117 -73.66 -37.08 19.84
CA THR A 117 -73.15 -37.83 18.67
C THR A 117 -73.17 -37.00 17.37
N ASP A 118 -73.40 -35.70 17.45
CA ASP A 118 -73.54 -34.82 16.29
C ASP A 118 -72.69 -33.55 16.39
N ALA A 119 -72.63 -32.77 15.31
CA ALA A 119 -71.85 -31.54 15.25
C ALA A 119 -72.25 -30.51 16.33
N THR A 120 -73.51 -30.49 16.78
CA THR A 120 -73.95 -29.54 17.82
C THR A 120 -73.41 -29.95 19.18
N SER A 121 -73.43 -31.24 19.51
CA SER A 121 -72.80 -31.77 20.72
C SER A 121 -71.27 -31.68 20.68
N TRP A 122 -70.67 -31.85 19.49
CA TRP A 122 -69.23 -31.74 19.29
C TRP A 122 -68.69 -30.34 19.63
N GLU A 123 -69.39 -29.27 19.25
CA GLU A 123 -69.00 -27.90 19.60
C GLU A 123 -68.85 -27.68 21.12
N LEU A 124 -69.62 -28.41 21.93
CA LEU A 124 -69.51 -28.37 23.38
C LEU A 124 -68.35 -29.25 23.89
N ASP A 125 -68.26 -30.48 23.37
CA ASP A 125 -67.34 -31.48 23.87
C ASP A 125 -65.89 -31.30 23.40
N VAL A 126 -65.66 -30.67 22.25
CA VAL A 126 -64.31 -30.41 21.73
C VAL A 126 -63.45 -29.60 22.70
N THR A 127 -64.07 -28.81 23.58
CA THR A 127 -63.40 -28.05 24.64
C THR A 127 -62.72 -28.95 25.69
N HIS A 128 -63.17 -30.19 25.83
CA HIS A 128 -62.61 -31.20 26.72
C HIS A 128 -61.51 -32.05 26.07
N PHE A 129 -61.29 -31.87 24.77
CA PHE A 129 -60.36 -32.67 24.00
C PHE A 129 -59.08 -31.91 23.61
N SER A 130 -58.07 -32.69 23.27
CA SER A 130 -56.82 -32.26 22.66
C SER A 130 -56.53 -33.19 21.49
N LEU A 131 -56.17 -32.59 20.37
CA LEU A 131 -55.79 -33.31 19.17
C LEU A 131 -54.54 -34.16 19.45
N ILE A 132 -54.57 -35.44 19.10
CA ILE A 132 -53.45 -36.38 19.30
C ILE A 132 -52.40 -36.20 18.22
N ASP A 133 -52.84 -35.84 17.02
CA ASP A 133 -51.97 -35.72 15.86
C ASP A 133 -51.78 -34.26 15.47
N GLY A 134 -50.53 -33.80 15.43
CA GLY A 134 -50.19 -32.46 14.97
C GLY A 134 -50.28 -32.30 13.45
N ASP A 135 -50.89 -33.24 12.74
CA ASP A 135 -50.85 -33.33 11.28
C ASP A 135 -51.56 -32.16 10.59
N THR A 136 -52.55 -31.53 11.22
CA THR A 136 -53.14 -30.28 10.72
C THR A 136 -52.13 -29.13 10.75
N LEU A 137 -51.42 -28.96 11.87
CA LEU A 137 -50.36 -27.95 11.99
C LEU A 137 -49.15 -28.29 11.08
N ARG A 138 -48.82 -29.58 10.94
CA ARG A 138 -47.76 -30.06 10.05
C ARG A 138 -48.14 -29.88 8.57
N GLN A 139 -49.39 -30.11 8.19
CA GLN A 139 -49.93 -29.86 6.86
C GLN A 139 -50.05 -28.37 6.59
N GLU A 140 -50.48 -27.55 7.54
CA GLU A 140 -50.52 -26.09 7.40
C GLU A 140 -49.11 -25.49 7.21
N ILE A 141 -48.09 -26.06 7.87
CA ILE A 141 -46.66 -25.72 7.69
C ILE A 141 -46.12 -26.26 6.35
N THR A 142 -46.48 -27.49 5.96
CA THR A 142 -45.98 -28.13 4.73
C THR A 142 -46.65 -27.58 3.47
N ASN A 143 -47.92 -27.19 3.56
CA ASN A 143 -48.73 -26.65 2.46
C ASN A 143 -48.79 -25.11 2.46
N GLY A 144 -48.07 -24.43 3.37
CA GLY A 144 -47.92 -22.97 3.38
C GLY A 144 -49.21 -22.17 3.54
N THR A 145 -50.21 -22.72 4.23
CA THR A 145 -51.60 -22.19 4.25
C THR A 145 -51.93 -21.38 5.50
N LEU A 146 -50.99 -21.22 6.43
CA LEU A 146 -51.09 -20.21 7.47
C LEU A 146 -51.06 -18.81 6.81
N PRO A 147 -51.76 -17.78 7.34
CA PRO A 147 -51.53 -16.38 6.96
C PRO A 147 -50.10 -15.90 7.30
N TYR A 148 -49.27 -16.80 7.86
CA TYR A 148 -47.93 -16.62 8.34
C TYR A 148 -46.94 -17.42 7.49
N GLY A 149 -46.92 -17.14 6.19
CA GLY A 149 -45.73 -17.34 5.37
C GLY A 149 -44.69 -16.28 5.76
N GLU A 150 -43.47 -16.72 6.06
CA GLU A 150 -42.28 -15.92 6.40
C GLU A 150 -42.17 -15.38 7.84
N ASP A 151 -41.43 -16.15 8.64
CA ASP A 151 -40.42 -15.67 9.60
C ASP A 151 -40.88 -14.84 10.83
N THR A 152 -41.59 -15.51 11.75
CA THR A 152 -41.88 -14.96 13.09
C THR A 152 -40.62 -14.71 13.93
N ILE A 153 -39.47 -15.30 13.56
CA ILE A 153 -38.16 -15.06 14.19
C ILE A 153 -37.46 -13.82 13.58
N GLY A 154 -37.72 -13.51 12.31
CA GLY A 154 -37.22 -12.33 11.59
C GLY A 154 -37.69 -11.00 12.18
N ASN A 155 -38.86 -10.95 12.81
CA ASN A 155 -39.32 -9.76 13.53
C ASN A 155 -38.45 -9.41 14.76
N ILE A 156 -37.51 -10.25 15.18
CA ILE A 156 -36.59 -9.98 16.31
C ILE A 156 -35.16 -9.65 15.83
N PHE A 157 -34.69 -10.18 14.70
CA PHE A 157 -33.27 -10.09 14.28
C PHE A 157 -32.98 -9.38 12.94
N GLY A 158 -33.93 -9.31 12.00
CA GLY A 158 -33.75 -8.66 10.68
C GLY A 158 -34.75 -9.16 9.63
N ARG A 159 -34.91 -8.44 8.52
CA ARG A 159 -35.81 -8.83 7.41
C ARG A 159 -35.03 -9.16 6.15
N THR A 160 -35.53 -10.07 5.33
CA THR A 160 -34.91 -10.35 4.03
C THR A 160 -35.30 -9.29 3.01
N LEU A 161 -34.49 -9.10 1.96
CA LEU A 161 -34.90 -8.21 0.85
C LEU A 161 -36.18 -8.71 0.14
N LYS A 162 -36.37 -10.04 0.05
CA LYS A 162 -37.55 -10.68 -0.54
C LYS A 162 -38.84 -10.40 0.22
N TYR A 163 -38.77 -10.21 1.55
CA TYR A 163 -39.90 -9.77 2.36
C TYR A 163 -40.52 -8.46 1.84
N PHE A 164 -39.70 -7.58 1.27
CA PHE A 164 -40.13 -6.30 0.70
C PHE A 164 -40.55 -6.40 -0.78
N GLY A 165 -40.68 -7.63 -1.31
CA GLY A 165 -41.18 -7.89 -2.66
C GLY A 165 -40.10 -8.04 -3.74
N ALA A 166 -38.82 -8.15 -3.36
CA ALA A 166 -37.76 -8.41 -4.33
C ALA A 166 -37.83 -9.85 -4.87
N VAL A 167 -37.62 -10.01 -6.17
CA VAL A 167 -37.67 -11.32 -6.85
C VAL A 167 -36.28 -11.97 -6.82
N GLY A 168 -35.22 -11.23 -7.16
CA GLY A 168 -33.85 -11.75 -7.19
C GLY A 168 -33.56 -12.71 -8.34
N ASP A 169 -34.15 -12.47 -9.52
CA ASP A 169 -34.01 -13.28 -10.76
C ASP A 169 -33.02 -12.71 -11.79
N GLY A 170 -32.44 -11.54 -11.54
CA GLY A 170 -31.49 -10.83 -12.41
C GLY A 170 -32.15 -9.98 -13.50
N GLU A 171 -33.48 -10.05 -13.64
CA GLU A 171 -34.23 -9.40 -14.73
C GLU A 171 -35.26 -8.41 -14.22
N THR A 172 -36.00 -8.79 -13.18
CA THR A 172 -36.98 -7.94 -12.50
C THR A 172 -36.27 -6.80 -11.79
N ASP A 173 -36.76 -5.57 -12.00
CA ASP A 173 -36.24 -4.39 -11.30
C ASP A 173 -36.66 -4.41 -9.82
N ASP A 174 -35.72 -4.77 -8.96
CA ASP A 174 -35.90 -4.92 -7.52
C ASP A 174 -35.68 -3.59 -6.76
N THR A 175 -35.48 -2.48 -7.47
CA THR A 175 -35.17 -1.16 -6.88
C THR A 175 -36.24 -0.71 -5.88
N ALA A 176 -37.53 -0.86 -6.21
CA ALA A 176 -38.61 -0.46 -5.31
C ALA A 176 -38.62 -1.26 -4.01
N ALA A 177 -38.36 -2.57 -4.07
CA ALA A 177 -38.26 -3.42 -2.89
C ALA A 177 -37.05 -3.05 -2.02
N LEU A 178 -35.92 -2.70 -2.65
CA LEU A 178 -34.72 -2.23 -1.94
C LEU A 178 -34.97 -0.92 -1.19
N LEU A 179 -35.67 0.04 -1.80
CA LEU A 179 -36.00 1.32 -1.15
C LEU A 179 -36.94 1.14 0.04
N LEU A 180 -37.94 0.24 -0.07
CA LEU A 180 -38.81 -0.11 1.08
C LEU A 180 -38.01 -0.79 2.21
N ALA A 181 -37.07 -1.65 1.86
CA ALA A 181 -36.17 -2.29 2.83
C ALA A 181 -35.24 -1.26 3.51
N ASP A 182 -34.76 -0.26 2.76
CA ASP A 182 -33.92 0.84 3.26
C ASP A 182 -34.64 1.65 4.33
N GLU A 183 -35.86 2.12 4.03
CA GLU A 183 -36.68 2.89 4.97
C GLU A 183 -36.91 2.13 6.29
N TRP A 184 -37.17 0.82 6.18
CA TRP A 184 -37.32 -0.04 7.35
C TRP A 184 -36.00 -0.20 8.12
N SER A 185 -34.88 -0.43 7.43
CA SER A 185 -33.58 -0.58 8.06
C SER A 185 -33.17 0.68 8.82
N ILE A 186 -33.34 1.85 8.20
CA ILE A 186 -33.04 3.15 8.80
C ILE A 186 -33.93 3.42 10.01
N SER A 187 -35.24 3.21 9.90
CA SER A 187 -36.18 3.50 10.99
C SER A 187 -36.04 2.57 12.20
N THR A 188 -35.57 1.33 11.99
CA THR A 188 -35.43 0.33 13.06
C THR A 188 -33.99 0.15 13.54
N GLY A 189 -32.99 0.61 12.79
CA GLY A 189 -31.57 0.35 13.01
C GLY A 189 -31.16 -1.11 12.78
N ARG A 190 -32.01 -1.93 12.15
CA ARG A 190 -31.78 -3.37 11.97
C ARG A 190 -31.28 -3.71 10.56
N PRO A 191 -30.49 -4.78 10.41
CA PRO A 191 -29.99 -5.18 9.11
C PRO A 191 -31.08 -5.78 8.21
N VAL A 192 -30.93 -5.55 6.91
CA VAL A 192 -31.62 -6.27 5.83
C VAL A 192 -30.72 -7.40 5.35
N TYR A 193 -31.23 -8.63 5.36
CA TYR A 193 -30.54 -9.80 4.86
C TYR A 193 -30.82 -9.99 3.37
N VAL A 194 -29.81 -9.83 2.53
CA VAL A 194 -29.92 -10.06 1.10
C VAL A 194 -29.57 -11.53 0.83
N ARG A 195 -30.62 -12.33 0.62
CA ARG A 195 -30.48 -13.79 0.39
C ARG A 195 -29.95 -14.08 -1.00
N ALA A 196 -29.41 -15.28 -1.21
CA ALA A 196 -28.93 -15.70 -2.53
C ALA A 196 -29.94 -15.44 -3.66
N GLY A 197 -29.45 -14.87 -4.76
CA GLY A 197 -30.25 -14.34 -5.87
C GLY A 197 -29.53 -13.20 -6.57
N GLU A 198 -30.00 -12.82 -7.76
CA GLU A 198 -29.48 -11.67 -8.52
C GLU A 198 -30.52 -10.56 -8.54
N TYR A 199 -30.23 -9.43 -7.93
CA TYR A 199 -31.19 -8.33 -7.75
C TYR A 199 -30.82 -7.21 -8.69
N LYS A 200 -31.65 -6.96 -9.69
CA LYS A 200 -31.40 -5.89 -10.66
C LYS A 200 -31.80 -4.55 -10.06
N ILE A 201 -30.84 -3.64 -9.91
CA ILE A 201 -31.03 -2.36 -9.22
C ILE A 201 -30.58 -1.19 -10.10
N LEU A 202 -31.31 -0.07 -10.05
CA LEU A 202 -31.01 1.13 -10.81
C LEU A 202 -31.21 2.38 -9.94
N ASN A 203 -30.15 3.19 -9.79
CA ASN A 203 -30.17 4.49 -9.11
C ASN A 203 -30.79 4.45 -7.69
N ALA A 204 -30.52 3.40 -6.91
CA ALA A 204 -31.09 3.28 -5.57
C ALA A 204 -30.30 4.10 -4.55
N GLU A 205 -30.94 5.11 -3.96
CA GLU A 205 -30.39 5.90 -2.85
C GLU A 205 -30.66 5.22 -1.50
N ILE A 206 -29.62 4.70 -0.84
CA ILE A 206 -29.75 3.87 0.37
C ILE A 206 -28.82 4.30 1.50
N GLY A 207 -29.26 4.16 2.76
CA GLY A 207 -28.52 4.49 3.98
C GLY A 207 -28.61 3.44 5.10
N GLY A 208 -29.31 2.33 4.85
CA GLY A 208 -29.52 1.26 5.81
C GLY A 208 -28.30 0.35 6.03
N HIS A 209 -28.52 -0.76 6.72
CA HIS A 209 -27.51 -1.79 6.98
C HIS A 209 -27.90 -3.08 6.25
N TYR A 210 -27.00 -3.59 5.41
CA TYR A 210 -27.24 -4.76 4.57
C TYR A 210 -26.19 -5.84 4.79
N ILE A 211 -26.66 -7.08 4.98
CA ILE A 211 -25.82 -8.27 5.13
C ILE A 211 -26.16 -9.22 3.98
N PHE A 212 -25.18 -9.54 3.16
CA PHE A 212 -25.36 -10.33 1.95
C PHE A 212 -24.91 -11.78 2.17
N ASP A 213 -25.73 -12.74 1.74
CA ASP A 213 -25.28 -14.12 1.56
C ASP A 213 -24.24 -14.19 0.43
N SER A 214 -23.36 -15.20 0.45
CA SER A 214 -22.29 -15.33 -0.56
C SER A 214 -22.79 -15.48 -2.00
N GLY A 215 -24.06 -15.89 -2.19
CA GLY A 215 -24.73 -16.01 -3.49
C GLY A 215 -25.64 -14.84 -3.84
N ALA A 216 -25.66 -13.77 -3.04
CA ALA A 216 -26.48 -12.58 -3.31
C ALA A 216 -25.70 -11.57 -4.14
N TRP A 217 -26.27 -11.15 -5.27
CA TRP A 217 -25.65 -10.23 -6.23
C TRP A 217 -26.55 -9.03 -6.49
N ILE A 218 -26.01 -7.81 -6.39
CA ILE A 218 -26.64 -6.61 -6.93
C ILE A 218 -26.12 -6.41 -8.36
N VAL A 219 -26.99 -6.36 -9.36
CA VAL A 219 -26.57 -6.38 -10.76
C VAL A 219 -27.20 -5.25 -11.57
N ASN A 220 -26.40 -4.62 -12.42
CA ASN A 220 -26.90 -3.87 -13.56
C ASN A 220 -25.78 -3.71 -14.59
N GLU A 221 -25.94 -4.42 -15.71
CA GLU A 221 -24.91 -4.46 -16.77
C GLU A 221 -25.29 -3.59 -17.97
N THR A 222 -26.34 -2.78 -17.83
CA THR A 222 -26.91 -1.94 -18.88
C THR A 222 -27.12 -0.49 -18.43
N LEU A 223 -26.22 0.05 -17.59
CA LEU A 223 -26.31 1.44 -17.16
C LEU A 223 -26.20 2.41 -18.35
N GLY A 224 -27.08 3.40 -18.40
CA GLY A 224 -27.00 4.54 -19.31
C GLY A 224 -25.94 5.57 -18.87
N ALA A 225 -25.86 6.68 -19.59
CA ALA A 225 -24.82 7.70 -19.40
C ALA A 225 -24.93 8.50 -18.09
N THR A 226 -26.06 8.39 -17.40
CA THR A 226 -26.41 9.12 -16.18
C THR A 226 -26.89 8.20 -15.06
N ASP A 227 -26.58 6.91 -15.14
CA ASP A 227 -27.06 5.91 -14.20
C ASP A 227 -25.95 5.38 -13.28
N ASN A 228 -26.33 4.96 -12.09
CA ASN A 228 -25.56 4.20 -11.12
C ASN A 228 -26.38 2.99 -10.66
N ILE A 229 -25.77 2.05 -9.95
CA ILE A 229 -26.52 0.99 -9.26
C ILE A 229 -26.99 1.51 -7.90
N LEU A 230 -26.04 1.75 -6.99
CA LEU A 230 -26.29 2.24 -5.63
C LEU A 230 -25.72 3.64 -5.44
N ILE A 231 -26.45 4.48 -4.71
CA ILE A 231 -26.05 5.82 -4.30
C ILE A 231 -26.15 5.88 -2.78
N SER A 232 -25.06 6.26 -2.12
CA SER A 232 -25.00 6.25 -0.66
C SER A 232 -25.66 7.48 -0.05
N ARG A 233 -26.47 7.24 0.97
CA ARG A 233 -26.86 8.21 2.00
C ARG A 233 -25.93 8.07 3.21
N ASN A 234 -26.15 8.91 4.22
CA ASN A 234 -25.42 8.83 5.49
C ASN A 234 -25.60 7.46 6.17
N SER A 235 -24.55 6.99 6.83
CA SER A 235 -24.55 5.78 7.67
C SER A 235 -24.75 4.44 6.93
N LEU A 236 -24.65 4.41 5.59
CA LEU A 236 -24.79 3.19 4.80
C LEU A 236 -23.78 2.12 5.23
N LYS A 237 -24.25 0.89 5.46
CA LYS A 237 -23.40 -0.27 5.77
C LYS A 237 -23.69 -1.44 4.83
N LEU A 238 -22.67 -1.90 4.12
CA LEU A 238 -22.74 -3.02 3.19
C LEU A 238 -21.73 -4.10 3.60
N HIS A 239 -22.20 -5.26 4.04
CA HIS A 239 -21.37 -6.37 4.51
C HIS A 239 -21.61 -7.61 3.63
N GLY A 240 -20.61 -8.01 2.83
CA GLY A 240 -20.73 -9.15 1.92
C GLY A 240 -21.16 -8.80 0.49
N LEU A 241 -21.18 -7.51 0.10
CA LEU A 241 -21.72 -7.08 -1.20
C LEU A 241 -21.01 -7.78 -2.36
N ASN A 242 -21.77 -8.54 -3.16
CA ASN A 242 -21.34 -8.91 -4.51
C ASN A 242 -22.09 -8.03 -5.51
N ALA A 243 -21.37 -7.36 -6.42
CA ALA A 243 -21.97 -6.55 -7.46
C ALA A 243 -21.39 -6.81 -8.85
N ARG A 244 -22.24 -6.71 -9.87
CA ARG A 244 -21.82 -6.66 -11.29
C ARG A 244 -22.32 -5.37 -11.93
N VAL A 245 -21.40 -4.64 -12.54
CA VAL A 245 -21.66 -3.34 -13.14
C VAL A 245 -21.16 -3.28 -14.58
N GLY A 246 -22.01 -2.81 -15.50
CA GLY A 246 -21.72 -2.65 -16.92
C GLY A 246 -22.49 -1.48 -17.51
N CYS A 247 -21.95 -0.86 -18.56
CA CYS A 247 -22.47 0.38 -19.14
C CYS A 247 -22.72 0.21 -20.65
N ILE A 248 -23.87 0.68 -21.13
CA ILE A 248 -24.22 0.73 -22.57
C ILE A 248 -24.02 2.11 -23.19
N ALA A 249 -23.59 3.10 -22.39
CA ALA A 249 -23.14 4.41 -22.85
C ALA A 249 -21.97 4.92 -21.97
N TRP A 250 -21.16 5.84 -22.49
CA TRP A 250 -20.14 6.51 -21.67
C TRP A 250 -20.80 7.32 -20.55
N PRO A 251 -20.38 7.12 -19.28
CA PRO A 251 -20.76 8.03 -18.20
C PRO A 251 -20.36 9.46 -18.54
N THR A 252 -21.26 10.42 -18.31
CA THR A 252 -20.98 11.84 -18.62
C THR A 252 -19.96 12.48 -17.68
N SER A 253 -19.78 11.91 -16.48
CA SER A 253 -18.77 12.28 -15.47
C SER A 253 -18.58 11.12 -14.50
N GLY A 254 -17.66 11.24 -13.54
CA GLY A 254 -17.54 10.28 -12.43
C GLY A 254 -18.77 10.23 -11.50
N ASN A 255 -19.74 11.13 -11.66
CA ASN A 255 -21.01 11.04 -10.96
C ASN A 255 -21.84 9.80 -11.39
N TYR A 256 -21.44 9.11 -12.45
CA TYR A 256 -22.22 8.06 -13.11
C TYR A 256 -21.37 6.84 -13.48
N GLY A 257 -22.04 5.73 -13.79
CA GLY A 257 -21.45 4.46 -14.17
C GLY A 257 -20.93 3.64 -12.99
N ASN A 258 -21.32 3.96 -11.75
CA ASN A 258 -20.78 3.34 -10.55
C ASN A 258 -21.64 2.17 -10.05
N ALA A 259 -21.01 1.12 -9.53
CA ALA A 259 -21.71 0.15 -8.69
C ALA A 259 -22.11 0.79 -7.34
N LEU A 260 -21.25 1.63 -6.78
CA LEU A 260 -21.54 2.45 -5.60
C LEU A 260 -21.00 3.87 -5.77
N LEU A 261 -21.88 4.85 -5.76
CA LEU A 261 -21.55 6.27 -5.66
C LEU A 261 -21.68 6.73 -4.20
N ILE A 262 -20.69 7.46 -3.67
CA ILE A 262 -20.71 8.06 -2.34
C ILE A 262 -20.53 9.58 -2.50
N GLY A 263 -21.58 10.36 -2.23
CA GLY A 263 -21.55 11.81 -2.46
C GLY A 263 -21.84 12.19 -3.92
N GLY A 264 -21.25 13.30 -4.40
CA GLY A 264 -21.49 13.81 -5.75
C GLY A 264 -20.57 14.96 -6.17
N TYR A 265 -20.49 15.21 -7.48
CA TYR A 265 -19.65 16.29 -8.04
C TYR A 265 -20.14 17.69 -7.64
N TYR A 266 -21.45 17.93 -7.80
CA TYR A 266 -22.07 19.15 -7.31
C TYR A 266 -22.30 19.04 -5.80
N GLN A 267 -21.87 20.06 -5.06
CA GLN A 267 -21.98 20.14 -3.61
C GLN A 267 -22.44 21.54 -3.19
N PRO A 268 -23.46 21.68 -2.34
CA PRO A 268 -23.83 22.98 -1.76
C PRO A 268 -22.69 23.58 -0.95
N ALA A 269 -22.45 24.88 -1.11
CA ALA A 269 -21.38 25.61 -0.40
C ALA A 269 -21.53 25.62 1.14
N ASP A 270 -22.73 25.35 1.66
CA ASP A 270 -23.08 25.44 3.09
C ASP A 270 -22.91 24.13 3.86
N ASP A 271 -22.17 23.18 3.30
CA ASP A 271 -21.92 21.83 3.84
C ASP A 271 -23.14 20.90 3.93
N SER A 272 -24.33 21.33 3.47
CA SER A 272 -25.55 20.51 3.55
C SER A 272 -25.52 19.22 2.71
N GLY A 273 -24.61 19.13 1.72
CA GLY A 273 -24.39 17.95 0.88
C GLY A 273 -23.53 16.84 1.49
N LEU A 274 -23.22 16.90 2.80
CA LEU A 274 -22.35 15.91 3.45
C LEU A 274 -22.92 14.49 3.37
N VAL A 275 -22.11 13.55 2.86
CA VAL A 275 -22.32 12.10 3.02
C VAL A 275 -21.26 11.53 3.97
N SER A 276 -21.69 10.97 5.10
CA SER A 276 -20.79 10.48 6.16
C SER A 276 -21.07 9.04 6.61
N ASP A 277 -20.04 8.44 7.22
CA ASP A 277 -20.12 7.19 7.98
C ASP A 277 -20.52 5.97 7.14
N VAL A 278 -19.94 5.87 5.94
CA VAL A 278 -20.20 4.78 4.99
C VAL A 278 -19.22 3.64 5.22
N GLU A 279 -19.73 2.42 5.35
CA GLU A 279 -18.95 1.21 5.62
C GLU A 279 -19.23 0.13 4.58
N VAL A 280 -18.18 -0.35 3.91
CA VAL A 280 -18.24 -1.46 2.94
C VAL A 280 -17.21 -2.51 3.34
N TYR A 281 -17.68 -3.71 3.65
CA TYR A 281 -16.87 -4.82 4.13
C TYR A 281 -17.13 -6.10 3.33
N ASP A 282 -16.09 -6.91 3.13
CA ASP A 282 -16.21 -8.28 2.62
C ASP A 282 -16.85 -8.33 1.21
N PHE A 283 -16.43 -7.44 0.31
CA PHE A 283 -17.10 -7.20 -0.97
C PHE A 283 -16.38 -7.81 -2.19
N THR A 284 -17.16 -8.07 -3.24
CA THR A 284 -16.69 -8.39 -4.60
C THR A 284 -17.41 -7.52 -5.60
N ILE A 285 -16.69 -6.72 -6.39
CA ILE A 285 -17.29 -5.95 -7.49
C ILE A 285 -16.64 -6.36 -8.80
N ILE A 286 -17.46 -6.75 -9.77
CA ILE A 286 -17.03 -7.14 -11.11
C ILE A 286 -17.49 -6.08 -12.09
N GLY A 287 -16.53 -5.46 -12.78
CA GLY A 287 -16.80 -4.60 -13.92
C GLY A 287 -16.90 -5.43 -15.19
N THR A 288 -18.05 -5.41 -15.86
CA THR A 288 -18.31 -6.13 -17.11
C THR A 288 -18.22 -5.19 -18.31
N THR A 289 -17.77 -5.73 -19.46
CA THR A 289 -17.62 -4.96 -20.71
C THR A 289 -18.75 -5.25 -21.67
N THR A 290 -19.60 -4.25 -21.89
CA THR A 290 -20.63 -4.26 -22.94
C THR A 290 -20.27 -3.35 -24.14
N ALA A 291 -19.34 -2.42 -23.94
CA ALA A 291 -18.61 -1.55 -24.90
C ALA A 291 -17.92 -0.40 -24.14
N PHE A 292 -18.46 -0.09 -22.96
CA PHE A 292 -17.99 0.88 -21.97
C PHE A 292 -17.78 0.15 -20.64
N SER A 293 -16.96 0.72 -19.75
CA SER A 293 -16.64 0.09 -18.47
C SER A 293 -17.30 0.83 -17.31
N GLY A 294 -18.08 0.09 -16.51
CA GLY A 294 -18.55 0.56 -15.21
C GLY A 294 -17.41 0.72 -14.19
N GLN A 295 -17.63 1.54 -13.18
CA GLN A 295 -16.70 1.82 -12.09
C GLN A 295 -17.13 1.06 -10.84
N ALA A 296 -16.17 0.58 -10.03
CA ALA A 296 -16.54 -0.14 -8.82
C ALA A 296 -17.09 0.79 -7.74
N MET A 297 -16.33 1.83 -7.35
CA MET A 297 -16.80 2.83 -6.39
C MET A 297 -16.25 4.21 -6.70
N GLU A 298 -17.05 5.25 -6.48
CA GLU A 298 -16.57 6.63 -6.57
C GLU A 298 -17.09 7.46 -5.39
N GLY A 299 -16.17 8.08 -4.66
CA GLY A 299 -16.42 8.98 -3.54
C GLY A 299 -16.16 10.42 -3.94
N LEU A 300 -17.19 11.27 -3.96
CA LEU A 300 -17.14 12.60 -4.55
C LEU A 300 -17.52 13.72 -3.58
N GLY A 301 -16.67 14.74 -3.54
CA GLY A 301 -16.98 16.01 -2.90
C GLY A 301 -17.00 15.94 -1.39
N ASN A 302 -18.11 16.38 -0.79
CA ASN A 302 -18.22 16.53 0.65
C ASN A 302 -18.55 15.19 1.31
N ILE A 303 -17.54 14.34 1.45
CA ILE A 303 -17.68 13.03 2.10
C ILE A 303 -16.70 12.86 3.26
N GLU A 304 -17.13 12.15 4.30
CA GLU A 304 -16.25 11.81 5.42
C GLU A 304 -16.51 10.44 6.05
N ASN A 305 -15.49 9.91 6.73
CA ASN A 305 -15.58 8.66 7.49
C ASN A 305 -16.00 7.47 6.62
N VAL A 306 -15.37 7.32 5.45
CA VAL A 306 -15.65 6.22 4.52
C VAL A 306 -14.66 5.09 4.75
N LYS A 307 -15.17 3.88 5.01
CA LYS A 307 -14.34 2.67 5.23
C LYS A 307 -14.70 1.62 4.18
N VAL A 308 -13.70 1.18 3.42
CA VAL A 308 -13.82 0.13 2.41
C VAL A 308 -12.76 -0.93 2.69
N LYS A 309 -13.17 -2.10 3.21
CA LYS A 309 -12.23 -3.10 3.71
C LYS A 309 -12.52 -4.52 3.24
N ARG A 310 -11.46 -5.32 3.11
CA ARG A 310 -11.51 -6.75 2.79
C ARG A 310 -12.33 -7.03 1.54
N GLY A 311 -11.82 -6.71 0.36
CA GLY A 311 -12.59 -6.95 -0.85
C GLY A 311 -11.79 -6.97 -2.13
N LYS A 312 -12.48 -7.20 -3.24
CA LYS A 312 -11.85 -7.34 -4.55
C LYS A 312 -12.66 -6.63 -5.63
N CYS A 313 -11.95 -5.91 -6.49
CA CYS A 313 -12.46 -5.33 -7.72
C CYS A 313 -11.85 -6.09 -8.91
N ILE A 314 -12.69 -6.72 -9.71
CA ILE A 314 -12.28 -7.65 -10.78
C ILE A 314 -12.72 -7.09 -12.14
N GLY A 315 -11.88 -7.26 -13.15
CA GLY A 315 -12.22 -6.99 -14.54
C GLY A 315 -11.90 -5.58 -15.01
N GLN A 316 -12.57 -5.14 -16.07
CA GLN A 316 -12.35 -3.84 -16.70
C GLN A 316 -13.02 -2.71 -15.91
N GLY A 317 -12.60 -1.48 -16.19
CA GLY A 317 -13.12 -0.27 -15.55
C GLY A 317 -12.33 0.23 -14.35
N THR A 318 -12.81 1.33 -13.79
CA THR A 318 -12.16 2.03 -12.69
C THR A 318 -12.36 1.30 -11.37
N GLY A 319 -11.31 1.17 -10.55
CA GLY A 319 -11.37 0.65 -9.19
C GLY A 319 -12.15 1.58 -8.27
N MET A 320 -11.45 2.33 -7.43
CA MET A 320 -12.06 3.24 -6.48
C MET A 320 -11.43 4.63 -6.61
N LEU A 321 -12.27 5.63 -6.87
CA LEU A 321 -11.86 7.02 -6.97
C LEU A 321 -12.41 7.80 -5.79
N PHE A 322 -11.58 8.61 -5.16
CA PHE A 322 -11.99 9.62 -4.20
C PHE A 322 -11.56 10.97 -4.76
N HIS A 323 -12.53 11.81 -5.09
CA HIS A 323 -12.30 13.04 -5.85
C HIS A 323 -13.06 14.22 -5.25
N TRP A 324 -12.49 15.42 -5.38
CA TRP A 324 -13.12 16.65 -4.93
C TRP A 324 -14.45 16.92 -5.67
N GLY A 325 -15.24 17.84 -5.13
CA GLY A 325 -16.49 18.35 -5.72
C GLY A 325 -16.67 19.81 -5.36
N GLY A 326 -17.77 20.45 -5.74
CA GLY A 326 -17.99 21.88 -5.53
C GLY A 326 -19.16 22.42 -6.35
N ASP A 327 -19.07 23.65 -6.84
CA ASP A 327 -20.03 24.20 -7.81
C ASP A 327 -19.81 23.68 -9.24
N VAL A 328 -19.55 22.39 -9.38
CA VAL A 328 -19.32 21.76 -10.68
C VAL A 328 -20.60 21.79 -11.51
N ASP A 329 -20.55 22.47 -12.65
CA ASP A 329 -21.60 22.40 -13.68
C ASP A 329 -21.62 21.01 -14.30
N LEU A 330 -22.66 20.24 -14.01
CA LEU A 330 -22.82 18.87 -14.52
C LEU A 330 -23.03 18.80 -16.04
N SER A 331 -23.32 19.91 -16.71
CA SER A 331 -23.35 19.99 -18.19
C SER A 331 -21.95 20.18 -18.80
N ASN A 332 -20.98 20.64 -18.00
CA ASN A 332 -19.56 20.74 -18.36
C ASN A 332 -18.65 20.25 -17.21
N PRO A 333 -18.76 18.97 -16.82
CA PRO A 333 -18.20 18.48 -15.57
C PRO A 333 -16.67 18.36 -15.60
N HIS A 334 -16.03 18.42 -16.77
CA HIS A 334 -14.57 18.20 -16.92
C HIS A 334 -13.77 19.49 -17.15
N THR A 335 -14.38 20.55 -17.68
CA THR A 335 -13.64 21.78 -18.07
C THR A 335 -14.19 23.06 -17.46
N GLY A 336 -15.40 23.04 -16.88
CA GLY A 336 -16.00 24.23 -16.27
C GLY A 336 -15.15 24.76 -15.11
N THR A 337 -15.06 26.09 -15.00
CA THR A 337 -14.42 26.77 -13.86
C THR A 337 -15.24 26.56 -12.59
N VAL A 338 -14.55 26.41 -11.46
CA VAL A 338 -15.08 26.17 -10.12
C VAL A 338 -14.66 27.31 -9.21
N THR A 339 -15.59 27.79 -8.37
CA THR A 339 -15.37 28.92 -7.45
C THR A 339 -15.22 28.49 -5.99
N TYR A 340 -15.71 27.30 -5.62
CA TYR A 340 -15.44 26.67 -4.33
C TYR A 340 -15.39 25.14 -4.44
N SER A 341 -14.64 24.49 -3.56
CA SER A 341 -14.52 23.03 -3.55
C SER A 341 -14.59 22.39 -2.16
N HIS A 342 -15.19 21.20 -2.12
CA HIS A 342 -15.22 20.28 -0.98
C HIS A 342 -14.34 19.06 -1.28
N HIS A 343 -13.74 18.53 -0.22
CA HIS A 343 -12.70 17.51 -0.33
C HIS A 343 -13.03 16.26 0.50
N PRO A 344 -12.89 15.05 -0.09
CA PRO A 344 -13.01 13.80 0.66
C PRO A 344 -12.00 13.70 1.79
N ARG A 345 -12.46 13.22 2.95
CA ARG A 345 -11.64 13.13 4.17
C ARG A 345 -11.94 11.91 5.02
N ASN A 346 -10.98 11.53 5.86
CA ASN A 346 -11.12 10.39 6.78
C ASN A 346 -11.50 9.11 6.01
N ILE A 347 -10.72 8.77 4.99
CA ILE A 347 -10.97 7.65 4.10
C ILE A 347 -10.05 6.48 4.49
N GLU A 348 -10.61 5.31 4.70
CA GLU A 348 -9.84 4.09 4.98
C GLU A 348 -10.12 3.02 3.93
N VAL A 349 -9.09 2.60 3.21
CA VAL A 349 -9.12 1.47 2.28
C VAL A 349 -8.13 0.42 2.74
N GLU A 350 -8.59 -0.76 3.13
CA GLU A 350 -7.74 -1.80 3.72
C GLU A 350 -8.02 -3.20 3.18
N ASP A 351 -6.97 -3.99 2.91
CA ASP A 351 -7.10 -5.38 2.45
C ASP A 351 -7.91 -5.50 1.13
N VAL A 352 -7.61 -4.63 0.16
CA VAL A 352 -8.34 -4.56 -1.12
C VAL A 352 -7.46 -5.02 -2.29
N GLN A 353 -8.06 -5.82 -3.18
CA GLN A 353 -7.40 -6.38 -4.36
C GLN A 353 -7.98 -5.83 -5.66
N PHE A 354 -7.10 -5.51 -6.60
CA PHE A 354 -7.44 -5.07 -7.95
C PHE A 354 -6.92 -6.08 -8.97
N LEU A 355 -7.84 -6.83 -9.59
CA LEU A 355 -7.52 -8.03 -10.35
C LEU A 355 -8.03 -7.94 -11.79
N SER A 356 -7.31 -8.57 -12.72
CA SER A 356 -7.84 -8.86 -14.05
C SER A 356 -8.90 -9.98 -13.98
N ALA A 357 -9.87 -9.96 -14.89
CA ALA A 357 -10.91 -11.00 -14.92
C ALA A 357 -10.41 -12.33 -15.47
N ASP A 358 -9.46 -12.30 -16.40
CA ASP A 358 -8.96 -13.43 -17.19
C ASP A 358 -7.49 -13.77 -16.89
N GLY A 359 -6.86 -13.07 -15.94
CA GLY A 359 -5.44 -13.22 -15.64
C GLY A 359 -4.49 -12.64 -16.69
N VAL A 360 -4.99 -11.95 -17.73
CA VAL A 360 -4.16 -11.43 -18.85
C VAL A 360 -4.47 -9.97 -19.19
N THR A 361 -5.75 -9.62 -19.23
CA THR A 361 -6.24 -8.30 -19.61
C THR A 361 -5.99 -7.26 -18.51
N PRO A 362 -5.37 -6.11 -18.81
CA PRO A 362 -5.18 -5.03 -17.85
C PRO A 362 -6.47 -4.55 -17.20
N ARG A 363 -6.48 -4.35 -15.87
CA ARG A 363 -7.45 -3.46 -15.24
C ARG A 363 -7.03 -2.01 -15.47
N ALA A 364 -7.93 -1.04 -15.58
CA ALA A 364 -7.53 0.35 -15.85
C ALA A 364 -6.92 1.06 -14.63
N ILE A 365 -7.63 1.15 -13.51
CA ILE A 365 -7.21 1.93 -12.33
C ILE A 365 -7.55 1.16 -11.03
N GLY A 366 -6.65 1.23 -10.04
CA GLY A 366 -6.85 0.76 -8.67
C GLY A 366 -7.49 1.84 -7.80
N LEU A 367 -6.69 2.50 -6.96
CA LEU A 367 -7.10 3.60 -6.08
C LEU A 367 -6.63 4.96 -6.63
N TYR A 368 -7.51 5.95 -6.55
CA TYR A 368 -7.16 7.33 -6.91
C TYR A 368 -7.63 8.29 -5.83
N PHE A 369 -6.71 9.02 -5.22
CA PHE A 369 -6.98 10.06 -4.24
C PHE A 369 -6.67 11.42 -4.88
N SER A 370 -7.72 12.15 -5.22
CA SER A 370 -7.66 13.48 -5.84
C SER A 370 -8.13 14.53 -4.85
N ALA A 371 -7.19 15.36 -4.40
CA ALA A 371 -7.43 16.43 -3.43
C ALA A 371 -8.05 15.94 -2.12
N CYS A 372 -7.74 14.72 -1.69
CA CYS A 372 -8.21 14.15 -0.41
C CYS A 372 -7.29 14.56 0.75
N TYR A 373 -7.74 14.38 1.99
CA TYR A 373 -6.86 14.46 3.16
C TYR A 373 -7.26 13.49 4.27
N ASN A 374 -6.32 13.12 5.13
CA ASN A 374 -6.49 12.07 6.15
C ASN A 374 -6.99 10.75 5.52
N VAL A 375 -6.13 10.14 4.71
CA VAL A 375 -6.42 8.91 3.97
C VAL A 375 -5.50 7.81 4.46
N LYS A 376 -6.04 6.62 4.68
CA LYS A 376 -5.29 5.40 4.95
C LYS A 376 -5.55 4.38 3.85
N ALA A 377 -4.51 3.96 3.14
CA ALA A 377 -4.56 2.88 2.17
C ALA A 377 -3.56 1.80 2.61
N ASN A 378 -4.03 0.68 3.13
CA ASN A 378 -3.17 -0.35 3.72
C ASN A 378 -3.43 -1.74 3.15
N ASN A 379 -2.37 -2.50 2.88
CA ASN A 379 -2.45 -3.86 2.36
C ASN A 379 -3.24 -3.94 1.04
N ILE A 380 -2.77 -3.20 0.03
CA ILE A 380 -3.40 -3.10 -1.28
C ILE A 380 -2.64 -3.97 -2.27
N TYR A 381 -3.34 -4.86 -2.96
CA TYR A 381 -2.75 -5.75 -3.97
C TYR A 381 -3.28 -5.41 -5.37
N GLY A 382 -2.39 -5.35 -6.35
CA GLY A 382 -2.74 -5.20 -7.76
C GLY A 382 -2.11 -6.29 -8.61
N GLU A 383 -2.89 -6.96 -9.42
CA GLU A 383 -2.38 -7.84 -10.47
C GLU A 383 -2.75 -7.27 -11.83
N ARG A 384 -1.75 -7.04 -12.69
CA ARG A 384 -1.93 -6.42 -14.01
C ARG A 384 -2.70 -5.10 -13.95
N CYS A 385 -2.49 -4.34 -12.88
CA CYS A 385 -3.02 -3.01 -12.70
C CYS A 385 -1.94 -1.96 -13.04
N PRO A 386 -2.11 -1.13 -14.08
CA PRO A 386 -1.12 -0.15 -14.54
C PRO A 386 -1.03 1.06 -13.61
N ALA A 387 -2.11 1.40 -12.90
CA ALA A 387 -2.16 2.48 -11.92
C ALA A 387 -2.83 1.96 -10.64
N LEU A 388 -2.04 1.36 -9.74
CA LEU A 388 -2.57 0.78 -8.51
C LEU A 388 -2.97 1.84 -7.49
N ILE A 389 -2.14 2.87 -7.26
CA ILE A 389 -2.48 3.98 -6.36
C ILE A 389 -1.96 5.30 -6.93
N SER A 390 -2.86 6.27 -7.05
CA SER A 390 -2.50 7.66 -7.34
C SER A 390 -2.89 8.58 -6.18
N ALA A 391 -1.98 9.42 -5.73
CA ALA A 391 -2.24 10.49 -4.76
C ALA A 391 -1.84 11.82 -5.41
N LYS A 392 -2.83 12.69 -5.60
CA LYS A 392 -2.67 13.94 -6.34
C LYS A 392 -3.42 15.10 -5.69
N PRO A 393 -2.97 16.35 -5.89
CA PRO A 393 -3.66 17.54 -5.39
C PRO A 393 -5.01 17.79 -6.08
N GLY A 394 -5.36 17.08 -7.16
CA GLY A 394 -6.55 17.33 -7.95
C GLY A 394 -6.46 18.57 -8.83
N ASP A 395 -7.60 19.05 -9.31
CA ASP A 395 -7.70 20.06 -10.37
C ASP A 395 -7.73 21.50 -9.83
N VAL A 396 -8.34 21.65 -8.66
CA VAL A 396 -8.50 22.92 -7.93
C VAL A 396 -7.52 23.04 -6.77
N TYR A 397 -6.99 21.90 -6.31
CA TYR A 397 -6.13 21.77 -5.14
C TYR A 397 -6.72 22.47 -3.92
N GLU A 398 -6.02 23.39 -3.26
CA GLU A 398 -6.57 24.11 -2.11
C GLU A 398 -7.02 25.53 -2.42
N GLN A 399 -6.84 26.01 -3.67
CA GLN A 399 -7.03 27.42 -4.02
C GLN A 399 -8.43 27.90 -3.68
N VAL A 400 -9.44 27.10 -3.99
CA VAL A 400 -10.86 27.37 -3.77
C VAL A 400 -11.50 26.44 -2.73
N ALA A 401 -10.69 25.74 -1.94
CA ALA A 401 -11.21 24.89 -0.87
C ALA A 401 -12.04 25.72 0.13
N VAL A 402 -13.19 25.18 0.55
CA VAL A 402 -14.00 25.79 1.62
C VAL A 402 -13.20 25.91 2.92
N ALA A 403 -13.65 26.80 3.81
CA ALA A 403 -12.90 27.17 5.02
C ALA A 403 -12.48 25.96 5.89
N ARG A 404 -13.32 24.92 5.95
CA ARG A 404 -13.03 23.67 6.68
C ARG A 404 -11.82 22.92 6.11
N ASP A 405 -11.68 22.88 4.79
CA ASP A 405 -10.71 22.03 4.07
C ASP A 405 -9.39 22.77 3.76
N LYS A 406 -9.40 24.09 3.85
CA LYS A 406 -8.24 24.96 3.60
C LYS A 406 -7.01 24.54 4.43
N GLY A 407 -5.84 24.41 3.78
CA GLY A 407 -4.58 23.99 4.42
C GLY A 407 -4.47 22.50 4.76
N LYS A 408 -5.50 21.68 4.45
CA LYS A 408 -5.50 20.23 4.74
C LYS A 408 -5.42 19.37 3.48
N VAL A 409 -5.89 19.87 2.35
CA VAL A 409 -5.90 19.14 1.06
C VAL A 409 -4.53 18.52 0.77
N HIS A 410 -4.49 17.26 0.33
CA HIS A 410 -3.26 16.52 0.00
C HIS A 410 -2.30 16.27 1.19
N THR A 411 -2.84 16.19 2.41
CA THR A 411 -2.06 15.88 3.63
C THR A 411 -2.60 14.67 4.38
N GLY A 412 -1.76 14.03 5.19
CA GLY A 412 -2.15 12.88 5.99
C GLY A 412 -2.55 11.69 5.12
N ILE A 413 -1.92 11.52 3.97
CA ILE A 413 -2.12 10.36 3.09
C ILE A 413 -1.09 9.30 3.47
N ASP A 414 -1.55 8.18 4.00
CA ASP A 414 -0.74 7.08 4.49
C ASP A 414 -1.00 5.81 3.67
N ILE A 415 -0.08 5.50 2.76
CA ILE A 415 -0.12 4.34 1.87
C ILE A 415 0.89 3.32 2.38
N ARG A 416 0.45 2.12 2.77
CA ARG A 416 1.32 1.10 3.36
C ARG A 416 1.07 -0.30 2.82
N ASN A 417 2.16 -1.08 2.76
CA ASN A 417 2.12 -2.52 2.50
C ASN A 417 1.45 -2.85 1.16
N CYS A 418 1.76 -2.10 0.10
CA CYS A 418 1.14 -2.31 -1.20
C CYS A 418 2.05 -3.15 -2.11
N HIS A 419 1.45 -4.07 -2.85
CA HIS A 419 2.17 -4.96 -3.75
C HIS A 419 1.49 -4.97 -5.12
N SER A 420 2.26 -4.73 -6.18
CA SER A 420 1.82 -4.95 -7.55
C SER A 420 2.58 -6.09 -8.19
N ARG A 421 1.86 -6.90 -8.97
CA ARG A 421 2.41 -8.00 -9.75
C ARG A 421 2.06 -7.84 -11.22
N LEU A 422 3.11 -7.94 -12.05
CA LEU A 422 3.04 -7.87 -13.51
C LEU A 422 2.24 -6.64 -14.00
N PRO A 423 2.53 -5.42 -13.52
CA PRO A 423 1.84 -4.23 -14.02
C PRO A 423 2.07 -4.10 -15.54
N PRO A 424 1.08 -3.70 -16.34
CA PRO A 424 1.28 -3.47 -17.78
C PRO A 424 2.17 -2.25 -18.03
N ASP A 425 3.06 -2.31 -19.03
CA ASP A 425 3.87 -1.15 -19.44
C ASP A 425 2.98 -0.14 -20.20
N THR A 426 2.53 0.87 -19.48
CA THR A 426 1.69 1.96 -20.00
C THR A 426 2.28 3.30 -19.58
N ASN A 427 1.69 4.40 -20.06
CA ASN A 427 2.08 5.74 -19.65
C ASN A 427 1.74 6.07 -18.17
N SER A 428 1.10 5.15 -17.43
CA SER A 428 0.78 5.32 -16.02
C SER A 428 1.80 4.62 -15.14
N ALA A 429 2.18 5.28 -14.05
CA ALA A 429 2.95 4.65 -12.98
C ALA A 429 2.02 3.85 -12.06
N MET A 430 2.48 2.69 -11.61
CA MET A 430 1.79 1.86 -10.62
C MET A 430 1.50 2.64 -9.34
N ILE A 431 2.50 3.37 -8.82
CA ILE A 431 2.27 4.40 -7.81
C ILE A 431 2.67 5.76 -8.36
N ALA A 432 1.70 6.68 -8.34
CA ALA A 432 1.90 8.07 -8.73
C ALA A 432 1.60 9.01 -7.56
N ILE A 433 2.64 9.60 -6.99
CA ILE A 433 2.53 10.68 -6.00
C ILE A 433 2.93 11.97 -6.69
N THR A 434 1.97 12.81 -7.05
CA THR A 434 2.26 14.08 -7.72
C THR A 434 1.79 15.24 -6.87
N GLY A 435 2.52 16.35 -6.90
CA GLY A 435 2.11 17.62 -6.31
C GLY A 435 1.79 18.68 -7.36
N VAL A 436 1.55 18.26 -8.60
CA VAL A 436 1.19 19.12 -9.73
C VAL A 436 -0.28 18.90 -10.04
N PRO A 437 -1.13 19.96 -10.02
CA PRO A 437 -2.53 19.84 -10.44
C PRO A 437 -2.64 19.40 -11.90
N ASP A 438 -3.54 18.46 -12.20
CA ASP A 438 -3.74 17.90 -13.55
C ASP A 438 -4.45 18.92 -14.47
N THR A 439 -5.76 19.13 -14.26
CA THR A 439 -6.56 20.10 -15.03
C THR A 439 -6.81 21.33 -14.18
N TYR A 440 -6.37 22.52 -14.60
CA TYR A 440 -6.57 23.71 -13.78
C TYR A 440 -7.96 24.32 -13.98
N ARG A 441 -8.80 24.36 -12.93
CA ARG A 441 -10.23 24.70 -13.05
C ARG A 441 -10.68 25.90 -12.22
N THR A 442 -9.79 26.82 -11.86
CA THR A 442 -10.15 28.03 -11.11
C THR A 442 -9.39 29.24 -11.66
N THR A 443 -9.89 30.45 -11.41
CA THR A 443 -9.22 31.71 -11.78
C THR A 443 -8.16 32.16 -10.79
N GLU A 444 -8.06 31.49 -9.64
CA GLU A 444 -7.06 31.79 -8.63
C GLU A 444 -5.64 31.58 -9.16
N THR A 445 -4.63 31.91 -8.36
CA THR A 445 -3.24 31.60 -8.74
C THR A 445 -2.99 30.10 -8.71
N ARG A 446 -2.54 29.51 -9.82
CA ARG A 446 -2.18 28.08 -9.86
C ARG A 446 -0.96 27.84 -8.98
N LEU A 447 -1.08 26.88 -8.06
CA LEU A 447 -0.01 26.47 -7.13
C LEU A 447 0.32 24.98 -7.32
N SER A 448 1.53 24.60 -6.90
CA SER A 448 1.97 23.21 -6.77
C SER A 448 2.26 22.90 -5.31
N ALA A 449 2.37 21.62 -4.95
CA ALA A 449 2.75 21.22 -3.60
C ALA A 449 4.14 21.76 -3.18
N LEU A 450 5.01 22.09 -4.13
CA LEU A 450 6.33 22.67 -3.83
C LEU A 450 6.24 24.10 -3.30
N ASP A 451 5.17 24.82 -3.64
CA ASP A 451 4.99 26.19 -3.19
C ASP A 451 4.87 26.22 -1.65
N PRO A 452 5.54 27.15 -0.95
CA PRO A 452 5.56 27.18 0.51
C PRO A 452 4.17 27.26 1.14
N SER A 453 3.24 27.97 0.50
CA SER A 453 1.86 28.12 0.97
C SER A 453 1.02 26.86 0.85
N SER A 454 1.39 25.93 -0.05
CA SER A 454 0.54 24.79 -0.39
C SER A 454 0.77 23.58 0.53
N PRO A 455 -0.28 22.87 0.97
CA PRO A 455 -0.17 21.74 1.91
C PRO A 455 0.15 20.43 1.19
N SER A 456 1.14 19.68 1.68
CA SER A 456 1.43 18.33 1.16
C SER A 456 2.17 17.52 2.20
N ASP A 457 1.69 16.31 2.48
CA ASP A 457 2.31 15.37 3.42
C ASP A 457 1.83 13.94 3.12
N ILE A 458 2.76 13.08 2.70
CA ILE A 458 2.44 11.74 2.18
C ILE A 458 3.46 10.72 2.68
N ASN A 459 2.96 9.63 3.25
CA ASN A 459 3.74 8.43 3.56
C ASN A 459 3.36 7.33 2.57
N ALA A 460 4.37 6.70 1.96
CA ALA A 460 4.23 5.59 1.02
C ALA A 460 5.27 4.52 1.38
N GLU A 461 4.95 3.67 2.36
CA GLU A 461 5.90 2.76 2.98
C GLU A 461 5.64 1.29 2.63
N ASN A 462 6.72 0.51 2.50
CA ASN A 462 6.66 -0.91 2.18
C ASN A 462 5.88 -1.18 0.87
N ILE A 463 6.29 -0.50 -0.21
CA ILE A 463 5.72 -0.67 -1.54
C ILE A 463 6.60 -1.63 -2.34
N THR A 464 6.01 -2.67 -2.93
CA THR A 464 6.73 -3.59 -3.83
C THR A 464 6.13 -3.61 -5.22
N VAL A 465 7.00 -3.52 -6.24
CA VAL A 465 6.67 -3.69 -7.65
C VAL A 465 7.34 -4.96 -8.17
N ASP A 466 6.55 -5.99 -8.47
CA ASP A 466 7.03 -7.20 -9.15
C ASP A 466 6.78 -7.09 -10.66
N LEU A 467 7.88 -6.89 -11.40
CA LEU A 467 7.92 -6.74 -12.85
C LEU A 467 8.00 -8.08 -13.60
N GLY A 468 8.18 -9.21 -12.90
CA GLY A 468 8.44 -10.51 -13.51
C GLY A 468 9.67 -10.48 -14.44
N THR A 469 9.54 -10.96 -15.67
CA THR A 469 10.62 -11.01 -16.67
C THR A 469 10.45 -9.99 -17.80
N ALA A 470 9.45 -9.13 -17.73
CA ALA A 470 9.14 -8.18 -18.80
C ALA A 470 10.16 -7.02 -18.86
N ALA A 471 10.24 -6.38 -20.03
CA ALA A 471 10.95 -5.14 -20.24
C ALA A 471 9.96 -3.97 -20.13
N TYR A 472 10.35 -2.92 -19.41
CA TYR A 472 9.53 -1.72 -19.22
C TYR A 472 10.18 -0.49 -19.84
N THR A 473 9.35 0.35 -20.42
CA THR A 473 9.74 1.66 -20.98
C THR A 473 9.36 2.81 -20.07
N ASN A 474 8.32 2.65 -19.25
CA ASN A 474 7.84 3.68 -18.33
C ASN A 474 8.19 3.34 -16.86
N PRO A 475 8.40 4.37 -16.02
CA PRO A 475 8.63 4.17 -14.58
C PRO A 475 7.35 3.72 -13.88
N MET A 476 7.45 2.68 -13.05
CA MET A 476 6.35 2.16 -12.24
C MET A 476 6.16 2.93 -10.93
N ILE A 477 7.19 3.63 -10.45
CA ILE A 477 7.07 4.58 -9.35
C ILE A 477 7.31 5.98 -9.88
N LEU A 478 6.35 6.88 -9.65
CA LEU A 478 6.48 8.30 -9.94
C LEU A 478 6.26 9.10 -8.66
N VAL A 479 7.28 9.84 -8.25
CA VAL A 479 7.12 10.93 -7.28
C VAL A 479 7.50 12.21 -7.98
N ARG A 480 6.56 13.16 -8.15
CA ARG A 480 6.80 14.38 -8.93
C ARG A 480 6.25 15.64 -8.30
N GLY A 481 7.10 16.65 -8.11
CA GLY A 481 6.66 17.99 -7.70
C GLY A 481 5.99 18.00 -6.33
N ALA A 482 6.42 17.12 -5.44
CA ALA A 482 5.80 16.88 -4.13
C ALA A 482 6.78 17.22 -2.99
N LYS A 483 6.26 17.56 -1.81
CA LYS A 483 7.06 17.81 -0.61
C LYS A 483 6.61 16.94 0.56
N ASN A 484 7.51 16.77 1.52
CA ASN A 484 7.29 15.96 2.73
C ASN A 484 6.86 14.53 2.39
N VAL A 485 7.44 13.93 1.35
CA VAL A 485 7.15 12.54 0.98
C VAL A 485 8.10 11.62 1.75
N LYS A 486 7.56 10.66 2.50
CA LYS A 486 8.31 9.55 3.09
C LYS A 486 8.00 8.29 2.30
N GLY A 487 8.93 7.82 1.49
CA GLY A 487 8.73 6.70 0.56
C GLY A 487 9.67 5.53 0.83
N SER A 488 9.21 4.29 0.74
CA SER A 488 10.06 3.11 0.57
C SER A 488 9.51 2.20 -0.54
N PHE A 489 10.28 2.10 -1.61
CA PHE A 489 9.90 1.42 -2.84
C PHE A 489 10.89 0.30 -3.17
N ASN A 490 10.37 -0.90 -3.38
CA ASN A 490 11.15 -2.08 -3.70
C ASN A 490 10.76 -2.61 -5.08
N VAL A 491 11.75 -2.96 -5.91
CA VAL A 491 11.52 -3.63 -7.19
C VAL A 491 11.96 -5.09 -7.13
N VAL A 492 11.17 -5.97 -7.75
CA VAL A 492 11.48 -7.39 -7.93
C VAL A 492 11.34 -7.71 -9.42
N GLY A 493 12.29 -8.47 -9.98
CA GLY A 493 12.27 -8.86 -11.39
C GLY A 493 12.74 -7.76 -12.33
N GLY A 494 12.20 -7.71 -13.55
CA GLY A 494 12.52 -6.66 -14.53
C GLY A 494 13.90 -6.79 -15.16
N LYS A 495 14.47 -8.01 -15.24
CA LYS A 495 15.83 -8.25 -15.76
C LYS A 495 16.10 -7.71 -17.17
N ASN A 496 15.04 -7.50 -17.96
CA ASN A 496 15.13 -6.95 -19.32
C ASN A 496 14.84 -5.43 -19.40
N THR A 497 14.62 -4.78 -18.25
CA THR A 497 14.29 -3.37 -18.16
C THR A 497 15.57 -2.53 -18.07
N VAL A 498 15.82 -1.73 -19.10
CA VAL A 498 16.98 -0.83 -19.20
C VAL A 498 16.64 0.64 -18.95
N ASN A 499 15.35 0.97 -18.86
CA ASN A 499 14.87 2.30 -18.49
C ASN A 499 14.63 2.36 -16.97
N PRO A 500 14.74 3.54 -16.35
CA PRO A 500 14.50 3.68 -14.92
C PRO A 500 13.13 3.17 -14.49
N TRP A 501 13.10 2.26 -13.52
CA TRP A 501 11.84 1.70 -13.00
C TRP A 501 11.15 2.65 -12.02
N ALA A 502 11.89 3.61 -11.45
CA ALA A 502 11.35 4.70 -10.64
C ALA A 502 11.86 6.06 -11.13
N LEU A 503 10.97 7.06 -11.08
CA LEU A 503 11.25 8.45 -11.40
C LEU A 503 10.88 9.35 -10.24
N ILE A 504 11.89 9.97 -9.63
CA ILE A 504 11.75 10.84 -8.46
C ILE A 504 12.17 12.26 -8.84
N ASP A 505 11.19 13.06 -9.24
CA ASP A 505 11.37 14.41 -9.75
C ASP A 505 10.88 15.46 -8.74
N TYR A 506 11.69 16.45 -8.45
CA TYR A 506 11.31 17.67 -7.73
C TYR A 506 10.69 17.37 -6.37
N THR A 507 11.54 16.86 -5.48
CA THR A 507 11.10 16.57 -4.11
C THR A 507 11.76 17.50 -3.12
N VAL A 508 10.96 18.02 -2.19
CA VAL A 508 11.42 18.96 -1.16
C VAL A 508 11.16 18.37 0.22
N LYS A 509 12.17 18.34 1.10
CA LYS A 509 12.05 17.79 2.47
C LYS A 509 11.51 16.35 2.49
N SER A 510 11.86 15.57 1.48
CA SER A 510 11.39 14.20 1.32
C SER A 510 12.48 13.20 1.72
N LYS A 511 12.07 12.02 2.20
CA LYS A 511 12.95 10.89 2.48
C LYS A 511 12.47 9.70 1.67
N ILE A 512 13.22 9.31 0.65
CA ILE A 512 12.82 8.25 -0.27
C ILE A 512 13.87 7.16 -0.23
N ARG A 513 13.43 5.93 0.05
CA ARG A 513 14.23 4.72 -0.02
C ARG A 513 13.87 3.92 -1.26
N VAL A 514 14.87 3.48 -2.02
CA VAL A 514 14.71 2.58 -3.15
C VAL A 514 15.55 1.32 -2.95
N SER A 515 14.97 0.16 -3.23
CA SER A 515 15.64 -1.13 -3.07
C SER A 515 15.29 -2.13 -4.16
N GLY A 516 16.09 -3.21 -4.23
CA GLY A 516 15.87 -4.32 -5.16
C GLY A 516 16.86 -4.34 -6.32
N SER A 517 16.53 -5.13 -7.34
CA SER A 517 17.41 -5.42 -8.49
C SER A 517 16.66 -5.21 -9.78
N CYS A 518 17.07 -4.22 -10.56
CA CYS A 518 16.54 -3.90 -11.90
C CYS A 518 17.61 -3.13 -12.68
N PRO A 519 18.07 -3.61 -13.86
CA PRO A 519 19.19 -3.00 -14.59
C PRO A 519 19.00 -1.52 -14.97
N GLY A 520 17.75 -1.09 -15.15
CA GLY A 520 17.42 0.31 -15.47
C GLY A 520 17.58 1.28 -14.30
N GLY A 521 17.72 0.78 -13.06
CA GLY A 521 17.91 1.57 -11.86
C GLY A 521 16.84 2.65 -11.65
N VAL A 522 17.22 3.74 -10.97
CA VAL A 522 16.32 4.84 -10.62
C VAL A 522 16.80 6.14 -11.24
N SER A 523 15.87 7.01 -11.63
CA SER A 523 16.16 8.36 -12.10
C SER A 523 15.59 9.39 -11.14
N GLY A 524 16.28 10.51 -10.97
CA GLY A 524 15.73 11.64 -10.25
C GLY A 524 16.29 12.98 -10.64
N ARG A 525 15.48 14.03 -10.44
CA ARG A 525 15.82 15.39 -10.87
C ARG A 525 15.41 16.43 -9.84
N GLY A 526 16.32 17.36 -9.54
CA GLY A 526 16.02 18.60 -8.80
C GLY A 526 15.48 18.42 -7.38
N TYR A 527 16.29 17.93 -6.45
CA TYR A 527 15.91 17.74 -5.04
C TYR A 527 16.14 19.01 -4.19
N SER A 528 15.42 19.19 -3.09
CA SER A 528 15.82 20.21 -2.11
C SER A 528 15.64 19.75 -0.67
N SER A 529 16.75 19.76 0.09
CA SER A 529 16.76 19.33 1.50
C SER A 529 16.14 17.94 1.71
N SER A 530 16.41 17.02 0.78
CA SER A 530 15.83 15.67 0.75
C SER A 530 16.90 14.61 1.00
N VAL A 531 16.46 13.39 1.31
CA VAL A 531 17.31 12.20 1.43
C VAL A 531 16.86 11.16 0.42
N SER A 532 17.80 10.67 -0.39
CA SER A 532 17.63 9.51 -1.26
C SER A 532 18.48 8.37 -0.72
N ASP A 533 17.83 7.33 -0.23
CA ASP A 533 18.46 6.19 0.43
C ASP A 533 18.35 4.95 -0.46
N HIS A 534 19.44 4.22 -0.64
CA HIS A 534 19.52 3.15 -1.62
C HIS A 534 19.92 1.81 -0.98
N ALA A 535 19.27 0.74 -1.42
CA ALA A 535 19.69 -0.64 -1.19
C ALA A 535 19.49 -1.42 -2.49
N GLN A 536 20.22 -0.98 -3.52
CA GLN A 536 20.09 -1.45 -4.89
C GLN A 536 21.27 -2.33 -5.26
N HIS A 537 21.01 -3.36 -6.04
CA HIS A 537 22.05 -4.19 -6.65
C HIS A 537 21.66 -4.58 -8.07
N CYS A 538 22.61 -5.04 -8.86
CA CYS A 538 22.36 -5.58 -10.20
C CYS A 538 23.17 -6.89 -10.35
N ASP A 539 22.47 -8.02 -10.35
CA ASP A 539 23.03 -9.39 -10.27
C ASP A 539 23.60 -9.92 -11.60
N GLU A 540 24.47 -9.19 -12.30
CA GLU A 540 25.13 -9.62 -13.55
C GLU A 540 24.25 -9.49 -14.81
N SER A 541 24.45 -8.39 -15.54
CA SER A 541 23.97 -8.28 -16.93
C SER A 541 25.01 -8.92 -17.87
N VAL A 542 24.63 -9.97 -18.58
CA VAL A 542 25.43 -10.55 -19.69
C VAL A 542 25.62 -9.58 -20.87
N THR A 543 25.07 -8.36 -20.81
CA THR A 543 25.26 -7.32 -21.83
C THR A 543 25.19 -5.94 -21.18
N TYR A 544 26.30 -5.46 -20.61
CA TYR A 544 26.35 -4.13 -20.02
C TYR A 544 26.21 -3.03 -21.10
N SER A 545 25.21 -2.18 -20.93
CA SER A 545 25.00 -0.96 -21.72
C SER A 545 25.38 0.26 -20.90
N SER A 546 25.84 1.33 -21.54
CA SER A 546 26.09 2.63 -20.89
C SER A 546 24.83 3.26 -20.26
N SER A 547 23.65 2.74 -20.58
CA SER A 547 22.37 3.16 -20.00
C SER A 547 22.03 2.50 -18.65
N MET A 548 22.73 1.44 -18.24
CA MET A 548 22.44 0.70 -17.01
C MET A 548 23.07 1.38 -15.79
N VAL A 549 22.37 2.35 -15.23
CA VAL A 549 22.84 3.19 -14.12
C VAL A 549 21.98 2.96 -12.88
N GLY A 550 22.61 2.74 -11.73
CA GLY A 550 21.88 2.47 -10.47
C GLY A 550 21.07 3.67 -9.98
N PHE A 551 21.68 4.85 -9.99
CA PHE A 551 20.99 6.11 -9.76
C PHE A 551 21.43 7.18 -10.76
N LYS A 552 20.52 7.54 -11.66
CA LYS A 552 20.69 8.61 -12.63
C LYS A 552 20.11 9.92 -12.08
N LEU A 553 20.98 10.77 -11.57
CA LEU A 553 20.62 12.05 -10.98
C LEU A 553 20.89 13.19 -11.96
N GLN A 554 19.99 14.15 -12.09
CA GLN A 554 20.20 15.30 -12.97
C GLN A 554 19.67 16.60 -12.37
N THR A 555 20.37 17.72 -12.59
CA THR A 555 19.73 19.03 -12.42
C THR A 555 18.68 19.21 -13.51
N PHE A 556 17.46 19.59 -13.13
CA PHE A 556 16.42 19.83 -14.12
C PHE A 556 16.64 21.17 -14.79
N THR A 557 16.91 21.08 -16.09
CA THR A 557 17.32 22.22 -16.91
C THR A 557 16.23 22.49 -17.93
N GLN A 558 15.77 23.73 -18.00
CA GLN A 558 14.81 24.17 -19.02
C GLN A 558 15.38 25.34 -19.80
N THR A 559 15.24 25.27 -21.12
CA THR A 559 15.66 26.28 -22.10
C THR A 559 14.47 26.70 -22.96
N GLY A 560 14.69 27.54 -23.98
CA GLY A 560 13.60 28.03 -24.84
C GLY A 560 12.74 29.11 -24.16
N ILE A 561 13.32 29.85 -23.21
CA ILE A 561 12.68 30.95 -22.49
C ILE A 561 13.43 32.23 -22.85
N THR A 562 12.71 33.30 -23.19
CA THR A 562 13.30 34.58 -23.61
C THR A 562 12.73 35.73 -22.80
N LEU A 563 13.60 36.61 -22.30
CA LEU A 563 13.17 37.84 -21.62
C LEU A 563 12.41 38.77 -22.57
N GLN A 564 11.27 39.27 -22.11
CA GLN A 564 10.45 40.24 -22.84
C GLN A 564 10.75 41.69 -22.42
N SER A 565 11.36 41.87 -21.25
CA SER A 565 11.81 43.15 -20.74
C SER A 565 13.19 43.03 -20.11
N ALA A 566 13.95 44.12 -20.09
CA ALA A 566 15.23 44.15 -19.39
C ALA A 566 15.01 43.88 -17.88
N VAL A 567 15.93 43.12 -17.29
CA VAL A 567 15.99 42.89 -15.84
C VAL A 567 16.98 43.88 -15.26
N SER A 568 16.56 44.64 -14.25
CA SER A 568 17.44 45.49 -13.45
C SER A 568 17.81 44.79 -12.14
N VAL A 569 18.97 45.15 -11.57
CA VAL A 569 19.34 44.71 -10.22
C VAL A 569 18.26 45.13 -9.24
N GLY A 570 17.83 44.22 -8.38
CA GLY A 570 16.77 44.44 -7.39
C GLY A 570 15.36 44.10 -7.86
N ASN A 571 15.11 43.80 -9.14
CA ASN A 571 13.80 43.34 -9.61
C ASN A 571 13.35 42.08 -8.85
N THR A 572 12.06 41.96 -8.53
CA THR A 572 11.47 40.80 -7.83
C THR A 572 10.60 39.93 -8.75
N SER A 573 10.64 40.20 -10.05
CA SER A 573 9.96 39.43 -11.08
C SER A 573 10.64 39.61 -12.42
N VAL A 574 10.45 38.64 -13.31
CA VAL A 574 10.93 38.69 -14.69
C VAL A 574 9.81 38.40 -15.66
N SER A 575 9.76 39.19 -16.75
CA SER A 575 8.81 38.99 -17.84
C SER A 575 9.46 38.14 -18.92
N VAL A 576 8.84 37.00 -19.24
CA VAL A 576 9.39 35.99 -20.16
C VAL A 576 8.34 35.48 -21.13
N GLN A 577 8.79 34.89 -22.23
CA GLN A 577 7.97 34.08 -23.12
C GLN A 577 8.69 32.75 -23.34
N SER A 578 7.96 31.64 -23.34
CA SER A 578 8.51 30.31 -23.65
C SER A 578 8.13 29.86 -25.06
N THR A 579 8.95 29.02 -25.68
CA THR A 579 8.66 28.40 -26.99
C THR A 579 7.70 27.22 -26.89
N ALA A 580 7.49 26.69 -25.68
CA ALA A 580 6.60 25.57 -25.39
C ALA A 580 5.94 25.77 -24.03
N ASP A 581 4.84 25.06 -23.79
CA ASP A 581 4.21 25.01 -22.47
C ASP A 581 5.19 24.39 -21.48
N ALA A 582 5.39 25.06 -20.34
CA ALA A 582 6.37 24.64 -19.35
C ALA A 582 5.94 25.03 -17.94
N ILE A 583 6.48 24.34 -16.95
CA ILE A 583 6.34 24.68 -15.54
C ILE A 583 7.71 25.08 -15.01
N ILE A 584 7.82 26.29 -14.47
CA ILE A 584 8.99 26.73 -13.72
C ILE A 584 8.67 26.60 -12.23
N PHE A 585 9.24 25.57 -11.60
CA PHE A 585 8.99 25.26 -10.21
C PHE A 585 9.60 26.28 -9.24
N TYR A 586 8.95 26.40 -8.08
CA TYR A 586 9.52 27.05 -6.90
C TYR A 586 10.96 26.56 -6.64
N GLY A 587 11.85 27.52 -6.35
CA GLY A 587 13.25 27.23 -6.05
C GLY A 587 14.17 27.11 -7.26
N ALA A 588 13.66 27.08 -8.49
CA ALA A 588 14.50 27.08 -9.68
C ALA A 588 15.33 28.37 -9.77
N MET A 589 16.56 28.27 -10.28
CA MET A 589 17.47 29.39 -10.47
C MET A 589 17.48 29.83 -11.93
N LEU A 590 17.24 31.12 -12.19
CA LEU A 590 17.25 31.67 -13.55
C LEU A 590 18.60 32.27 -13.90
N TYR A 591 19.10 31.94 -15.09
CA TYR A 591 20.36 32.43 -15.64
C TYR A 591 20.19 32.92 -17.08
N SER A 592 20.96 33.93 -17.46
CA SER A 592 21.19 34.33 -18.85
C SER A 592 22.67 34.17 -19.17
N GLY A 593 23.03 33.12 -19.89
CA GLY A 593 24.43 32.69 -19.99
C GLY A 593 25.01 32.39 -18.60
N ALA A 594 26.10 33.07 -18.23
CA ALA A 594 26.69 32.96 -16.88
C ALA A 594 26.07 33.91 -15.84
N ALA A 595 25.25 34.88 -16.25
CA ALA A 595 24.66 35.88 -15.36
C ALA A 595 23.49 35.30 -14.57
N TYR A 596 23.63 35.22 -13.24
CA TYR A 596 22.55 34.81 -12.34
C TYR A 596 21.51 35.93 -12.21
N ILE A 597 20.25 35.61 -12.49
CA ILE A 597 19.14 36.55 -12.38
C ILE A 597 18.59 36.48 -10.96
N GLY A 598 17.93 35.38 -10.60
CA GLY A 598 17.30 35.20 -9.30
C GLY A 598 16.70 33.80 -9.14
N LYS A 599 16.38 33.44 -7.89
CA LYS A 599 15.68 32.20 -7.52
C LYS A 599 14.17 32.41 -7.57
N VAL A 600 13.44 31.50 -8.19
CA VAL A 600 11.98 31.52 -8.32
C VAL A 600 11.32 31.35 -6.96
N THR A 601 10.39 32.26 -6.64
CA THR A 601 9.75 32.34 -5.32
C THR A 601 8.34 31.74 -5.28
N ARG A 602 7.78 31.44 -6.46
CA ARG A 602 6.51 30.73 -6.63
C ARG A 602 6.48 30.05 -7.99
N THR A 603 5.96 28.84 -8.04
CA THR A 603 5.79 28.07 -9.27
C THR A 603 4.97 28.87 -10.29
N THR A 604 5.42 28.85 -11.54
CA THR A 604 4.78 29.58 -12.65
C THR A 604 4.60 28.65 -13.84
N TRP A 605 3.39 28.62 -14.37
CA TRP A 605 3.07 27.93 -15.62
C TRP A 605 3.27 28.91 -16.77
N LEU A 606 4.05 28.50 -17.75
CA LEU A 606 4.32 29.26 -18.95
C LEU A 606 3.49 28.66 -20.09
N THR A 607 2.65 29.48 -20.70
CA THR A 607 1.99 29.14 -21.97
C THR A 607 2.88 29.56 -23.13
N ALA A 608 3.06 28.65 -24.08
CA ALA A 608 3.87 28.87 -25.28
C ALA A 608 3.44 30.15 -26.02
N GLY A 609 4.41 31.00 -26.36
CA GLY A 609 4.14 32.23 -27.11
C GLY A 609 3.40 33.31 -26.31
N VAL A 610 3.13 33.12 -25.02
CA VAL A 610 2.49 34.14 -24.16
C VAL A 610 3.52 34.77 -23.24
N THR A 611 3.41 36.09 -23.02
CA THR A 611 4.22 36.80 -22.02
C THR A 611 3.72 36.43 -20.63
N ASN A 612 4.60 35.79 -19.85
CA ASN A 612 4.37 35.33 -18.49
C ASN A 612 5.27 36.10 -17.52
N THR A 613 4.82 36.30 -16.28
CA THR A 613 5.62 36.92 -15.22
C THR A 613 6.04 35.87 -14.20
N ILE A 614 7.34 35.63 -14.05
CA ILE A 614 7.90 34.73 -13.04
C ILE A 614 8.34 35.56 -11.83
N PRO A 615 7.81 35.32 -10.63
CA PRO A 615 8.28 35.98 -9.41
C PRO A 615 9.61 35.38 -8.95
N VAL A 616 10.57 36.24 -8.62
CA VAL A 616 11.93 35.86 -8.23
C VAL A 616 12.40 36.62 -7.00
N THR A 617 13.40 36.08 -6.31
CA THR A 617 14.22 36.83 -5.37
C THR A 617 14.87 38.02 -6.08
N LYS A 618 15.27 39.05 -5.31
CA LYS A 618 15.86 40.29 -5.85
C LYS A 618 16.96 39.97 -6.85
N SER A 619 16.81 40.44 -8.09
CA SER A 619 17.72 40.14 -9.17
C SER A 619 19.14 40.62 -8.86
N SER A 620 20.12 39.76 -9.06
CA SER A 620 21.53 40.05 -8.73
C SER A 620 22.29 40.75 -9.85
N ASN A 621 21.87 40.54 -11.10
CA ASN A 621 22.52 41.10 -12.29
C ASN A 621 21.50 41.78 -13.20
N ALA A 622 21.95 42.81 -13.91
CA ALA A 622 21.18 43.40 -14.99
C ALA A 622 21.32 42.55 -16.27
N VAL A 623 20.21 42.33 -16.98
CA VAL A 623 20.17 41.53 -18.21
C VAL A 623 19.29 42.22 -19.25
N SER A 624 19.76 42.31 -20.48
CA SER A 624 19.05 42.95 -21.59
C SER A 624 17.78 42.18 -21.98
N SER A 625 16.77 42.92 -22.48
CA SER A 625 15.61 42.31 -23.13
C SER A 625 16.04 41.44 -24.32
N GLY A 626 15.26 40.41 -24.65
CA GLY A 626 15.56 39.45 -25.72
C GLY A 626 16.61 38.39 -25.37
N SER A 627 17.21 38.43 -24.17
CA SER A 627 18.20 37.44 -23.76
C SER A 627 17.56 36.08 -23.47
N ALA A 628 18.25 35.01 -23.86
CA ALA A 628 17.84 33.64 -23.57
C ALA A 628 18.04 33.30 -22.09
N ILE A 629 17.03 32.67 -21.50
CA ILE A 629 17.01 32.22 -20.11
C ILE A 629 17.14 30.71 -20.05
N THR A 630 17.99 30.24 -19.15
CA THR A 630 18.03 28.85 -18.71
C THR A 630 17.61 28.78 -17.24
N SER A 631 16.67 27.90 -16.95
CA SER A 631 16.23 27.58 -15.59
C SER A 631 16.94 26.32 -15.11
N TYR A 632 17.53 26.37 -13.92
CA TYR A 632 18.14 25.22 -13.25
C TYR A 632 17.44 24.97 -11.92
N LEU A 633 16.75 23.84 -11.81
CA LEU A 633 16.29 23.31 -10.53
C LEU A 633 17.31 22.27 -10.05
N THR A 634 18.20 22.73 -9.17
CA THR A 634 19.35 21.99 -8.64
C THR A 634 18.93 20.98 -7.57
N SER A 635 19.88 20.19 -7.08
CA SER A 635 19.66 19.23 -5.99
C SER A 635 20.16 19.73 -4.64
N GLU A 636 19.97 21.02 -4.35
CA GLU A 636 20.53 21.71 -3.19
C GLU A 636 20.09 21.09 -1.85
N GLY A 637 21.05 20.55 -1.10
CA GLY A 637 20.80 19.89 0.18
C GLY A 637 20.32 18.44 0.05
N LEU A 638 20.45 17.82 -1.13
CA LEU A 638 20.22 16.38 -1.28
C LEU A 638 21.34 15.60 -0.59
N LYS A 639 20.95 14.65 0.26
CA LYS A 639 21.84 13.60 0.75
C LYS A 639 21.52 12.27 0.08
N VAL A 640 22.51 11.64 -0.54
CA VAL A 640 22.41 10.29 -1.11
C VAL A 640 23.09 9.32 -0.15
N THR A 641 22.40 8.26 0.27
CA THR A 641 22.87 7.29 1.26
C THR A 641 22.63 5.85 0.85
N GLY A 642 23.25 4.92 1.59
CA GLY A 642 23.03 3.48 1.44
C GLY A 642 23.96 2.83 0.43
N THR A 643 23.62 1.63 -0.02
CA THR A 643 24.45 0.80 -0.92
C THR A 643 23.85 0.75 -2.31
N ILE A 644 24.70 0.97 -3.32
CA ILE A 644 24.38 0.73 -4.73
C ILE A 644 25.47 -0.17 -5.30
N SER A 645 25.09 -1.28 -5.94
CA SER A 645 26.03 -2.31 -6.40
C SER A 645 25.77 -2.81 -7.82
N GLY A 646 26.81 -3.16 -8.58
CA GLY A 646 26.70 -3.98 -9.81
C GLY A 646 26.26 -3.29 -11.11
N PHE A 647 26.11 -1.97 -11.14
CA PHE A 647 25.69 -1.22 -12.33
C PHE A 647 26.88 -0.79 -13.20
N MET A 648 26.64 -0.33 -14.45
CA MET A 648 27.71 0.22 -15.30
C MET A 648 28.38 1.42 -14.63
N TYR A 649 27.54 2.39 -14.24
CA TYR A 649 27.86 3.34 -13.20
C TYR A 649 26.87 3.16 -12.07
N ASN A 650 27.33 3.04 -10.84
CA ASN A 650 26.43 2.96 -9.69
C ASN A 650 25.66 4.28 -9.56
N ILE A 651 26.31 5.42 -9.79
CA ILE A 651 25.68 6.73 -9.87
C ILE A 651 26.19 7.49 -11.09
N GLN A 652 25.28 8.08 -11.86
CA GLN A 652 25.59 9.11 -12.84
C GLN A 652 24.84 10.38 -12.48
N SER A 653 25.56 11.47 -12.26
CA SER A 653 25.04 12.76 -11.85
C SER A 653 25.37 13.86 -12.88
N THR A 654 24.37 14.25 -13.66
CA THR A 654 24.50 15.28 -14.69
C THR A 654 24.20 16.67 -14.15
N ASN A 655 25.14 17.61 -14.33
CA ASN A 655 25.10 18.93 -13.70
C ASN A 655 24.95 18.81 -12.18
N THR A 656 25.91 18.13 -11.57
CA THR A 656 25.94 17.86 -10.11
C THR A 656 25.96 19.17 -9.34
N TRP A 657 24.93 19.43 -8.53
CA TRP A 657 24.85 20.70 -7.80
C TRP A 657 24.18 20.53 -6.43
N GLY A 658 24.97 20.75 -5.37
CA GLY A 658 24.49 20.85 -3.99
C GLY A 658 24.19 19.49 -3.32
N ILE A 659 24.89 18.44 -3.75
CA ILE A 659 24.62 17.05 -3.37
C ILE A 659 25.71 16.54 -2.41
N ASP A 660 25.30 15.83 -1.36
CA ASP A 660 26.16 15.09 -0.45
C ASP A 660 26.03 13.59 -0.71
N PHE A 661 27.04 13.00 -1.36
CA PHE A 661 27.14 11.56 -1.58
C PHE A 661 27.82 10.93 -0.36
N ALA A 662 27.03 10.24 0.47
CA ALA A 662 27.46 9.48 1.64
C ALA A 662 27.06 8.02 1.47
N VAL A 663 27.70 7.35 0.52
CA VAL A 663 27.24 6.07 -0.08
C VAL A 663 28.28 4.98 0.08
N ASN A 664 27.82 3.73 0.02
CA ASN A 664 28.65 2.57 -0.19
C ASN A 664 28.48 2.13 -1.64
N ILE A 665 29.55 2.21 -2.41
CA ILE A 665 29.59 1.77 -3.81
C ILE A 665 30.30 0.43 -3.85
N GLU A 666 29.66 -0.54 -4.50
CA GLU A 666 30.21 -1.88 -4.64
C GLU A 666 30.16 -2.31 -6.11
N ARG A 667 31.19 -3.03 -6.60
CA ARG A 667 31.14 -3.78 -7.86
C ARG A 667 30.66 -2.97 -9.07
N GLY A 668 31.02 -1.69 -9.17
CA GLY A 668 30.69 -0.89 -10.34
C GLY A 668 31.44 -1.39 -11.56
N TYR A 669 30.75 -1.70 -12.66
CA TYR A 669 31.40 -2.35 -13.79
C TYR A 669 32.40 -1.42 -14.48
N ARG A 670 32.06 -0.14 -14.71
CA ARG A 670 32.99 0.89 -15.21
C ARG A 670 33.40 1.88 -14.14
N GLY A 671 32.44 2.42 -13.38
CA GLY A 671 32.75 3.45 -12.40
C GLY A 671 31.77 3.51 -11.25
N GLY A 672 32.21 4.11 -10.14
CA GLY A 672 31.36 4.31 -8.98
C GLY A 672 30.39 5.46 -9.20
N ILE A 673 30.93 6.68 -9.21
CA ILE A 673 30.17 7.92 -9.41
C ILE A 673 30.75 8.71 -10.57
N LEU A 674 29.94 8.95 -11.60
CA LEU A 674 30.25 9.85 -12.70
C LEU A 674 29.53 11.20 -12.50
N CYS A 675 30.27 12.30 -12.50
CA CYS A 675 29.74 13.66 -12.51
C CYS A 675 30.02 14.33 -13.87
N ASP A 676 29.00 14.43 -14.71
CA ASP A 676 29.11 14.93 -16.08
C ASP A 676 28.30 16.23 -16.32
N GLY A 677 28.39 16.76 -17.54
CA GLY A 677 27.73 17.99 -17.97
C GLY A 677 28.59 19.24 -17.85
N THR A 678 27.96 20.38 -17.61
CA THR A 678 28.64 21.68 -17.53
C THR A 678 29.16 21.95 -16.12
N TYR A 679 28.43 21.51 -15.09
CA TYR A 679 28.68 21.90 -13.71
C TYR A 679 28.87 20.70 -12.78
N CYS A 680 29.90 20.77 -11.94
CA CYS A 680 29.97 20.02 -10.68
C CYS A 680 30.24 21.01 -9.55
N ARG A 681 29.21 21.30 -8.73
CA ARG A 681 29.22 22.42 -7.79
C ARG A 681 28.73 22.02 -6.41
N SER A 682 29.43 22.45 -5.36
CA SER A 682 29.00 22.23 -3.97
C SER A 682 28.68 20.76 -3.70
N ALA A 683 29.51 19.86 -4.22
CA ALA A 683 29.34 18.42 -4.12
C ALA A 683 30.28 17.85 -3.07
N LYS A 684 29.79 16.91 -2.26
CA LYS A 684 30.57 16.22 -1.24
C LYS A 684 30.54 14.72 -1.49
N PHE A 685 31.66 14.06 -1.23
CA PHE A 685 31.83 12.63 -1.42
C PHE A 685 32.48 12.04 -0.17
N SER A 686 31.86 10.99 0.36
CA SER A 686 32.28 10.21 1.52
C SER A 686 31.69 8.79 1.44
N GLY A 687 32.24 7.87 2.23
CA GLY A 687 31.79 6.47 2.27
C GLY A 687 32.79 5.49 1.66
N SER A 688 32.34 4.29 1.32
CA SER A 688 33.20 3.23 0.77
C SER A 688 32.98 3.02 -0.72
N TYR A 689 34.03 2.60 -1.40
CA TYR A 689 34.06 2.34 -2.84
C TYR A 689 34.89 1.08 -3.06
N ASP A 690 34.25 -0.07 -3.20
CA ASP A 690 34.93 -1.36 -3.20
C ASP A 690 34.61 -2.15 -4.49
N GLY A 691 35.66 -2.54 -5.22
CA GLY A 691 35.55 -3.46 -6.34
C GLY A 691 35.02 -2.83 -7.62
N VAL A 692 35.29 -1.55 -7.86
CA VAL A 692 34.91 -0.85 -9.09
C VAL A 692 35.90 -1.14 -10.22
N GLY A 693 35.43 -1.22 -11.48
CA GLY A 693 36.29 -1.25 -12.67
C GLY A 693 36.57 -2.66 -13.19
N TRP A 694 35.54 -3.37 -13.64
CA TRP A 694 35.63 -4.70 -14.25
C TRP A 694 35.40 -4.69 -15.77
N GLU A 695 35.19 -3.52 -16.37
CA GLU A 695 35.04 -3.40 -17.82
C GLU A 695 36.38 -3.60 -18.52
N ASP A 696 36.49 -4.69 -19.28
CA ASP A 696 37.56 -4.93 -20.25
C ASP A 696 37.33 -4.05 -21.49
N GLY A 697 37.75 -2.79 -21.43
CA GLY A 697 37.51 -1.82 -22.51
C GLY A 697 38.50 -0.64 -22.53
N ALA A 698 38.30 0.27 -23.48
CA ALA A 698 39.09 1.51 -23.59
C ALA A 698 38.57 2.65 -22.70
N ALA A 699 37.48 2.43 -21.97
CA ALA A 699 36.95 3.40 -21.02
C ALA A 699 37.80 3.43 -19.75
N VAL A 700 37.83 4.57 -19.07
CA VAL A 700 38.61 4.72 -17.82
C VAL A 700 37.78 4.21 -16.65
N ASN A 701 38.38 3.32 -15.86
CA ASN A 701 37.76 2.74 -14.68
C ASN A 701 38.08 3.60 -13.44
N VAL A 702 37.05 4.24 -12.86
CA VAL A 702 37.26 5.23 -11.79
C VAL A 702 36.18 5.16 -10.70
N ASN A 703 36.59 5.25 -9.44
CA ASN A 703 35.65 5.33 -8.32
C ASN A 703 34.83 6.63 -8.35
N ILE A 704 35.49 7.79 -8.47
CA ILE A 704 34.85 9.10 -8.64
C ILE A 704 35.41 9.80 -9.88
N HIS A 705 34.60 9.90 -10.93
CA HIS A 705 34.98 10.56 -12.19
C HIS A 705 34.22 11.88 -12.36
N VAL A 706 34.93 12.99 -12.48
CA VAL A 706 34.37 14.31 -12.77
C VAL A 706 34.80 14.75 -14.16
N THR A 707 33.88 14.64 -15.12
CA THR A 707 34.04 15.11 -16.51
C THR A 707 33.43 16.48 -16.72
N ALA A 708 32.72 17.02 -15.74
CA ALA A 708 32.11 18.34 -15.82
C ALA A 708 33.13 19.44 -16.15
N THR A 709 32.77 20.35 -17.06
CA THR A 709 33.71 21.38 -17.55
C THR A 709 34.06 22.43 -16.51
N THR A 710 33.08 22.82 -15.67
CA THR A 710 33.24 23.81 -14.60
C THR A 710 32.99 23.19 -13.23
N VAL A 711 34.03 23.15 -12.39
CA VAL A 711 33.99 22.50 -11.08
C VAL A 711 34.19 23.51 -9.96
N ARG A 712 33.27 23.63 -8.99
CA ARG A 712 33.40 24.58 -7.87
C ARG A 712 33.02 23.96 -6.53
N ASN A 713 33.82 24.18 -5.49
CA ASN A 713 33.49 23.76 -4.13
C ASN A 713 33.17 22.26 -4.05
N VAL A 714 34.11 21.41 -4.47
CA VAL A 714 33.96 19.95 -4.44
C VAL A 714 34.86 19.39 -3.35
N THR A 715 34.30 18.58 -2.46
CA THR A 715 35.03 17.97 -1.34
C THR A 715 34.93 16.44 -1.42
N ILE A 716 36.07 15.77 -1.47
CA ILE A 716 36.22 14.32 -1.41
C ILE A 716 37.01 14.01 -0.14
N ASN A 717 36.31 13.59 0.91
CA ASN A 717 36.89 13.47 2.25
C ASN A 717 36.38 12.26 3.00
N GLY A 718 37.29 11.56 3.67
CA GLY A 718 36.97 10.36 4.45
C GLY A 718 36.48 9.19 3.59
N CYS A 719 36.80 9.18 2.29
CA CYS A 719 36.49 8.05 1.43
C CYS A 719 37.43 6.88 1.69
N ARG A 720 36.88 5.67 1.61
CA ARG A 720 37.60 4.40 1.70
C ARG A 720 37.53 3.70 0.34
N PHE A 721 38.66 3.65 -0.36
CA PHE A 721 38.74 3.11 -1.71
C PHE A 721 39.42 1.74 -1.73
N ASP A 722 38.67 0.72 -2.15
CA ASP A 722 39.15 -0.66 -2.35
C ASP A 722 39.96 -1.14 -1.15
N ALA A 723 39.52 -0.81 0.07
CA ALA A 723 40.33 -1.03 1.26
C ALA A 723 40.08 -2.41 1.89
N ASP A 724 39.05 -3.12 1.42
CA ASP A 724 38.78 -4.52 1.76
C ASP A 724 39.32 -5.52 0.71
N GLU A 725 39.77 -5.05 -0.46
CA GLU A 725 40.24 -5.93 -1.52
C GLU A 725 41.34 -5.30 -2.39
N THR A 726 42.25 -6.13 -2.91
CA THR A 726 43.19 -5.64 -3.93
C THR A 726 42.45 -5.54 -5.26
N ASN A 727 42.29 -4.31 -5.76
CA ASN A 727 41.63 -4.03 -7.03
C ASN A 727 42.66 -3.55 -8.07
N PRO A 728 43.22 -4.46 -8.91
CA PRO A 728 44.23 -4.08 -9.90
C PRO A 728 43.63 -3.45 -11.17
N THR A 729 42.31 -3.46 -11.33
CA THR A 729 41.62 -3.09 -12.57
C THR A 729 41.10 -1.64 -12.56
N ILE A 730 41.13 -0.97 -11.40
CA ILE A 730 40.80 0.44 -11.28
C ILE A 730 41.98 1.33 -11.73
N ASP A 731 41.71 2.34 -12.57
CA ASP A 731 42.72 3.27 -13.06
C ASP A 731 43.03 4.38 -12.07
N ASN A 732 41.99 4.99 -11.50
CA ASN A 732 42.10 6.06 -10.52
C ASN A 732 41.01 5.91 -9.45
N HIS A 733 41.28 6.35 -8.22
CA HIS A 733 40.20 6.55 -7.25
C HIS A 733 39.43 7.83 -7.56
N VAL A 734 40.14 8.89 -7.95
CA VAL A 734 39.54 10.17 -8.33
C VAL A 734 40.15 10.67 -9.62
N LEU A 735 39.31 11.03 -10.59
CA LEU A 735 39.72 11.64 -11.85
C LEU A 735 38.91 12.91 -12.13
N PHE A 736 39.61 14.03 -12.30
CA PHE A 736 39.04 15.27 -12.85
C PHE A 736 39.59 15.50 -14.26
N SER A 737 38.72 15.54 -15.26
CA SER A 737 39.10 15.71 -16.66
C SER A 737 39.24 17.18 -17.10
N THR A 738 39.04 18.15 -16.18
CA THR A 738 39.10 19.59 -16.45
C THR A 738 40.18 20.28 -15.61
N THR A 739 40.73 21.38 -16.13
CA THR A 739 41.50 22.36 -15.35
C THR A 739 40.66 23.56 -14.93
N GLY A 740 39.40 23.64 -15.37
CA GLY A 740 38.43 24.68 -15.05
C GLY A 740 37.80 24.53 -13.67
N HIS A 741 38.61 24.40 -12.61
CA HIS A 741 38.15 24.09 -11.25
C HIS A 741 38.61 25.10 -10.19
N ALA A 742 37.86 25.26 -9.11
CA ALA A 742 38.27 26.00 -7.91
C ALA A 742 37.55 25.45 -6.67
N GLY A 743 38.17 25.53 -5.50
CA GLY A 743 37.62 25.01 -4.25
C GLY A 743 37.52 23.49 -4.24
N VAL A 744 38.44 22.78 -4.90
CA VAL A 744 38.53 21.32 -4.85
C VAL A 744 39.37 20.90 -3.64
N ILE A 745 38.83 19.99 -2.82
CA ILE A 745 39.49 19.43 -1.65
C ILE A 745 39.43 17.90 -1.74
N ILE A 746 40.59 17.25 -1.67
CA ILE A 746 40.76 15.80 -1.61
C ILE A 746 41.61 15.47 -0.40
N SER A 747 40.99 15.00 0.68
CA SER A 747 41.67 14.89 1.97
C SER A 747 41.22 13.73 2.85
N GLU A 748 42.13 13.20 3.66
CA GLU A 748 41.84 12.16 4.66
C GLU A 748 41.19 10.89 4.07
N ASN A 749 41.51 10.56 2.82
CA ASN A 749 41.04 9.35 2.17
C ASN A 749 42.03 8.20 2.38
N THR A 750 41.53 6.96 2.44
CA THR A 750 42.34 5.73 2.56
C THR A 750 42.08 4.78 1.41
N GLY A 751 43.07 3.98 1.00
CA GLY A 751 42.84 2.98 -0.05
C GLY A 751 44.08 2.27 -0.57
N THR A 752 43.85 1.32 -1.47
CA THR A 752 44.91 0.54 -2.13
C THR A 752 45.54 1.31 -3.30
N ASN A 753 46.54 0.74 -3.98
CA ASN A 753 47.17 1.41 -5.12
C ASN A 753 46.36 1.11 -6.40
N PRO A 754 45.88 2.12 -7.15
CA PRO A 754 45.27 1.88 -8.45
C PRO A 754 46.36 1.64 -9.52
N SER A 755 45.94 1.30 -10.75
CA SER A 755 46.85 1.04 -11.88
C SER A 755 47.63 2.29 -12.33
N ALA A 756 47.06 3.50 -12.15
CA ALA A 756 47.72 4.78 -12.43
C ALA A 756 48.07 5.56 -11.15
N VAL A 757 47.53 6.77 -10.98
CA VAL A 757 47.69 7.58 -9.76
C VAL A 757 46.37 7.63 -8.98
N ALA A 758 46.42 7.77 -7.66
CA ALA A 758 45.19 7.81 -6.84
C ALA A 758 44.24 8.94 -7.23
N PHE A 759 44.78 10.15 -7.37
CA PHE A 759 44.04 11.39 -7.60
C PHE A 759 44.59 12.11 -8.84
N SER A 760 43.95 11.88 -9.98
CA SER A 760 44.31 12.51 -11.24
C SER A 760 43.55 13.82 -11.44
N ILE A 761 44.24 14.94 -11.24
CA ILE A 761 43.71 16.30 -11.44
C ILE A 761 44.87 17.21 -11.88
N GLY A 762 44.63 18.06 -12.88
CA GLY A 762 45.60 19.07 -13.31
C GLY A 762 45.54 20.33 -12.44
N ASN A 763 46.62 21.10 -12.37
CA ASN A 763 46.60 22.41 -11.71
C ASN A 763 45.51 23.30 -12.34
N SER A 764 44.70 23.95 -11.51
CA SER A 764 43.61 24.80 -11.97
C SER A 764 44.10 25.91 -12.88
N THR A 765 43.37 26.25 -13.95
CA THR A 765 43.66 27.38 -14.83
C THR A 765 42.85 28.63 -14.53
N VAL A 766 41.98 28.62 -13.49
CA VAL A 766 41.02 29.70 -13.24
C VAL A 766 41.54 30.71 -12.22
N ALA A 767 41.27 31.99 -12.48
CA ALA A 767 41.64 33.11 -11.61
C ALA A 767 40.55 33.39 -10.56
N GLU A 768 40.32 32.46 -9.65
CA GLU A 768 39.31 32.57 -8.59
C GLU A 768 39.91 32.26 -7.21
N ALA A 769 39.21 32.66 -6.15
CA ALA A 769 39.59 32.31 -4.79
C ALA A 769 39.61 30.78 -4.63
N TYR A 770 40.65 30.27 -3.96
CA TYR A 770 40.86 28.84 -3.79
C TYR A 770 40.99 28.05 -5.11
N SER A 771 41.58 28.66 -6.16
CA SER A 771 41.76 28.04 -7.47
C SER A 771 42.51 26.71 -7.40
N MET A 772 43.67 26.69 -6.73
CA MET A 772 44.48 25.49 -6.59
C MET A 772 43.76 24.38 -5.83
N GLN A 773 43.79 23.17 -6.39
CA GLN A 773 43.28 21.96 -5.73
C GLN A 773 44.05 21.68 -4.44
N GLN A 774 43.34 21.30 -3.39
CA GLN A 774 43.93 20.92 -2.11
C GLN A 774 43.96 19.39 -2.01
N ILE A 775 45.15 18.82 -1.84
CA ILE A 775 45.37 17.38 -1.72
C ILE A 775 46.28 17.16 -0.51
N PHE A 776 45.73 16.66 0.61
CA PHE A 776 46.47 16.53 1.86
C PHE A 776 45.88 15.46 2.79
N GLY A 777 46.67 14.91 3.71
CA GLY A 777 46.17 13.96 4.74
C GLY A 777 45.68 12.60 4.21
N ASN A 778 45.86 12.30 2.92
CA ASN A 778 45.44 11.02 2.33
C ASN A 778 46.46 9.91 2.62
N HIS A 779 45.96 8.70 2.89
CA HIS A 779 46.74 7.49 3.13
C HIS A 779 46.45 6.43 2.05
N ILE A 780 47.03 6.64 0.87
CA ILE A 780 46.97 5.69 -0.25
C ILE A 780 48.31 4.99 -0.39
N ASN A 781 48.29 3.67 -0.59
CA ASN A 781 49.47 2.81 -0.71
C ASN A 781 50.19 2.98 -2.07
N GLY A 782 50.57 4.20 -2.47
CA GLY A 782 51.27 4.44 -3.73
C GLY A 782 51.33 5.90 -4.19
N ILE A 783 51.36 6.13 -5.51
CA ILE A 783 51.48 7.47 -6.09
C ILE A 783 50.15 8.20 -5.98
N GLN A 784 50.13 9.28 -5.18
CA GLN A 784 48.87 9.99 -4.91
C GLN A 784 48.40 10.91 -6.04
N ALA A 785 49.29 11.59 -6.76
CA ALA A 785 48.92 12.60 -7.76
C ALA A 785 49.89 12.63 -8.95
N PRO A 786 49.54 13.16 -10.13
CA PRO A 786 50.45 13.31 -11.27
C PRO A 786 51.73 14.10 -10.92
N VAL A 787 52.81 13.89 -11.68
CA VAL A 787 54.14 14.39 -11.31
C VAL A 787 54.24 15.93 -11.27
N ALA A 788 53.47 16.61 -12.12
CA ALA A 788 53.43 18.07 -12.23
C ALA A 788 52.27 18.71 -11.44
N THR A 789 51.40 17.90 -10.83
CA THR A 789 50.27 18.37 -10.04
C THR A 789 50.76 18.74 -8.64
N ALA A 790 50.40 19.95 -8.19
CA ALA A 790 50.70 20.37 -6.84
C ALA A 790 49.76 19.69 -5.85
N THR A 791 50.34 19.30 -4.71
CA THR A 791 49.64 18.74 -3.54
C THR A 791 49.89 19.66 -2.34
N GLY A 792 48.93 19.86 -1.45
CA GLY A 792 48.98 20.92 -0.45
C GLY A 792 47.61 21.44 -0.02
N LEU A 793 47.61 22.58 0.69
CA LEU A 793 46.41 23.25 1.20
C LEU A 793 46.60 24.78 1.26
N TYR A 794 45.51 25.52 1.50
CA TYR A 794 45.58 26.94 1.79
C TYR A 794 45.86 27.20 3.28
N VAL A 795 46.85 28.05 3.56
CA VAL A 795 47.23 28.49 4.92
C VAL A 795 47.27 30.02 4.93
N GLY A 796 46.42 30.65 5.74
CA GLY A 796 46.34 32.12 5.82
C GLY A 796 45.98 32.80 4.50
N GLY A 797 45.25 32.11 3.61
CA GLY A 797 44.81 32.64 2.29
C GLY A 797 45.76 32.37 1.13
N TYR A 798 46.95 31.82 1.37
CA TYR A 798 47.93 31.45 0.35
C TYR A 798 48.05 29.94 0.22
N TYR A 799 48.27 29.45 -0.99
CA TYR A 799 48.51 28.02 -1.21
C TYR A 799 49.92 27.63 -0.75
N ARG A 800 50.01 26.54 0.03
CA ARG A 800 51.26 25.93 0.46
C ARG A 800 51.25 24.45 0.09
N GLY A 801 52.21 24.03 -0.72
CA GLY A 801 52.26 22.65 -1.20
C GLY A 801 53.62 22.21 -1.70
N ALA A 802 53.66 21.10 -2.43
CA ALA A 802 54.84 20.54 -3.07
C ALA A 802 54.50 19.93 -4.45
N VAL A 803 55.52 19.80 -5.31
CA VAL A 803 55.43 19.16 -6.64
C VAL A 803 56.52 18.10 -6.80
N ARG A 804 56.16 16.91 -7.31
CA ARG A 804 57.07 15.76 -7.35
C ARG A 804 58.18 15.87 -8.40
N ASN A 805 58.00 16.68 -9.44
CA ASN A 805 59.02 16.92 -10.45
C ASN A 805 60.17 17.83 -9.97
N ASN A 806 60.09 18.40 -8.76
CA ASN A 806 61.08 19.35 -8.23
C ASN A 806 61.40 20.49 -9.23
N ALA A 807 60.38 21.02 -9.91
CA ALA A 807 60.52 22.11 -10.87
C ALA A 807 59.47 23.21 -10.63
N VAL A 808 59.76 24.42 -11.14
CA VAL A 808 58.76 25.50 -11.17
C VAL A 808 57.54 25.08 -12.01
N PRO A 809 56.31 25.42 -11.61
CA PRO A 809 55.12 25.12 -12.40
C PRO A 809 55.18 25.74 -13.80
N THR A 810 54.80 24.95 -14.81
CA THR A 810 54.66 25.39 -16.20
C THR A 810 53.21 25.62 -16.62
N ALA A 811 52.25 25.33 -15.75
CA ALA A 811 50.82 25.52 -15.97
C ALA A 811 50.06 25.78 -14.66
N GLY A 812 48.81 26.22 -14.80
CA GLY A 812 47.87 26.51 -13.72
C GLY A 812 48.00 27.93 -13.19
N TYR A 813 46.92 28.49 -12.62
CA TYR A 813 46.83 29.83 -12.09
C TYR A 813 47.28 29.89 -10.62
N TRP A 814 48.27 30.73 -10.35
CA TRP A 814 48.88 30.91 -9.04
C TRP A 814 48.75 32.35 -8.57
N ASN A 815 48.46 32.55 -7.29
CA ASN A 815 48.40 33.86 -6.65
C ASN A 815 49.78 34.29 -6.15
N VAL A 816 49.98 35.61 -6.01
CA VAL A 816 51.18 36.14 -5.36
C VAL A 816 51.25 35.61 -3.93
N GLY A 817 52.41 35.09 -3.55
CA GLY A 817 52.64 34.53 -2.21
C GLY A 817 52.37 33.02 -2.09
N ASP A 818 51.80 32.38 -3.11
CA ASP A 818 51.71 30.92 -3.15
C ASP A 818 53.11 30.29 -3.15
N LYS A 819 53.29 29.20 -2.41
CA LYS A 819 54.59 28.54 -2.20
C LYS A 819 54.55 27.06 -2.53
N LEU A 820 55.58 26.59 -3.22
CA LEU A 820 55.83 25.19 -3.51
C LEU A 820 57.19 24.75 -2.99
N ASP A 821 57.18 23.68 -2.19
CA ASP A 821 58.34 23.09 -1.56
C ASP A 821 58.91 22.00 -2.46
N ARG A 822 60.24 21.83 -2.43
CA ARG A 822 60.91 20.70 -3.09
C ARG A 822 60.68 19.46 -2.26
N VAL A 823 60.28 18.38 -2.93
CA VAL A 823 60.18 17.05 -2.31
C VAL A 823 61.58 16.48 -2.05
N THR A 824 62.57 16.89 -2.85
CA THR A 824 63.98 16.50 -2.67
C THR A 824 64.86 17.72 -2.45
N ILE A 825 65.43 17.82 -1.25
CA ILE A 825 66.32 18.91 -0.83
C ILE A 825 67.77 18.56 -1.18
N VAL A 826 68.52 19.55 -1.66
CA VAL A 826 69.95 19.41 -2.00
C VAL A 826 70.73 20.47 -1.22
N ALA A 827 71.88 20.07 -0.63
CA ALA A 827 72.77 20.98 0.09
C ALA A 827 73.27 22.11 -0.83
N GLY A 828 73.27 23.35 -0.32
CA GLY A 828 73.54 24.55 -1.12
C GLY A 828 72.41 24.97 -2.07
N GLY A 829 71.29 24.25 -2.06
CA GLY A 829 70.11 24.51 -2.89
C GLY A 829 69.08 25.43 -2.23
N GLN A 830 67.86 25.40 -2.77
CA GLN A 830 66.70 26.13 -2.25
C GLN A 830 65.64 25.17 -1.72
N GLU A 831 64.93 25.56 -0.66
CA GLU A 831 63.80 24.82 -0.08
C GLU A 831 62.62 24.73 -1.04
N GLY A 832 62.39 25.78 -1.84
CA GLY A 832 61.25 25.83 -2.75
C GLY A 832 61.19 27.09 -3.60
N TRP A 833 60.00 27.38 -4.11
CA TRP A 833 59.69 28.57 -4.89
C TRP A 833 58.47 29.30 -4.31
N VAL A 834 58.47 30.62 -4.45
CA VAL A 834 57.34 31.50 -4.13
C VAL A 834 56.92 32.25 -5.39
N CYS A 835 55.62 32.36 -5.62
CA CYS A 835 55.05 33.11 -6.73
C CYS A 835 55.15 34.61 -6.43
N SER A 836 55.93 35.35 -7.21
CA SER A 836 56.14 36.80 -7.07
C SER A 836 55.18 37.63 -7.91
N ALA A 837 54.57 37.05 -8.94
CA ALA A 837 53.54 37.69 -9.76
C ALA A 837 52.49 36.65 -10.19
N ALA A 838 51.21 36.93 -9.96
CA ALA A 838 50.13 36.01 -10.27
C ALA A 838 50.01 35.74 -11.77
N GLY A 839 49.61 34.52 -12.16
CA GLY A 839 49.46 34.15 -13.57
C GLY A 839 49.33 32.65 -13.81
N SER A 840 49.21 32.27 -15.08
CA SER A 840 49.08 30.87 -15.52
C SER A 840 50.16 30.44 -16.53
N PRO A 841 51.36 30.00 -16.11
CA PRO A 841 51.86 29.90 -14.73
C PRO A 841 52.48 31.22 -14.25
N GLY A 842 52.26 31.62 -13.00
CA GLY A 842 52.81 32.87 -12.43
C GLY A 842 54.34 32.98 -12.53
N THR A 843 54.90 34.10 -12.07
CA THR A 843 56.37 34.29 -12.00
C THR A 843 56.90 33.73 -10.69
N TRP A 844 57.94 32.90 -10.74
CA TRP A 844 58.48 32.18 -9.58
C TRP A 844 59.90 32.60 -9.22
N VAL A 845 60.15 32.79 -7.92
CA VAL A 845 61.49 33.01 -7.37
C VAL A 845 61.79 31.95 -6.32
N GLY A 846 63.02 31.45 -6.29
CA GLY A 846 63.43 30.46 -5.31
C GLY A 846 63.59 31.07 -3.91
N TYR A 847 63.29 30.30 -2.86
CA TYR A 847 63.41 30.75 -1.46
C TYR A 847 64.00 29.65 -0.55
N GLY A 848 64.47 30.07 0.64
CA GLY A 848 64.99 29.19 1.69
C GLY A 848 66.32 28.56 1.30
N VAL A 849 67.46 29.15 1.68
CA VAL A 849 68.78 28.59 1.34
C VAL A 849 69.08 27.40 2.24
N VAL A 850 69.38 26.25 1.63
CA VAL A 850 69.79 25.05 2.33
C VAL A 850 71.29 25.16 2.58
N ALA A 851 71.72 25.22 3.84
CA ALA A 851 73.13 25.34 4.19
C ALA A 851 73.97 24.24 3.51
N SER A 852 75.15 24.60 3.00
CA SER A 852 76.04 23.67 2.31
C SER A 852 76.89 22.81 3.25
N SER A 853 76.94 23.13 4.54
CA SER A 853 77.42 22.32 5.68
C SER A 853 77.23 23.15 6.94
#